data_AF-A0A498LH19-F1
#
_entry.id   AF-A0A498LH19-F1
#
_cell.length_a   1.000
_cell.length_b   1.000
_cell.length_c   1.000
_cell.angle_alpha   90.00
_cell.angle_beta   90.00
_cell.angle_gamma   90.00
#
_symmetry.space_group_name_H-M   'P 1'
#
loop_
_entity.id
_entity.type
_entity.pdbx_description
1 polymer ?
#
loop_
_entity_poly.entity_id
_entity_poly.type
_entity_poly.pdbx_seq_one_letter_code
_entity_poly.pdbx_strand_id
1 'polypeptide(L)'
;MAAGDEQQQAHRPGVFKQKNKQHKHGKHRTKGEIGRENKGRVAVMALTKKQRREMRKMDRKNKANQLRRNKKDLVLTEKRKLGSRDGPPHLVAVIALHSGVDAGAVTKILKGEGVGGVVHEDQGVTGAKDSFGLVLPRFKQRFIFYRPDAADLHSLLDVAKIADSLVFVLESTEGWDSYGEYCLSCLFSQGLPSHALVCQGVADLAVKKRADSRKALSRLVESRFPEPRLFPVDSEQDATLLLRHLSAQKQRRLGFRSRRSHLLAQRATYIPNTSQNGTGGPATGLGTLCVSGYIRGRPLQVNRLVHITGHGDFQLSQIDAPADPLPIVTAAPRPAKPGRDVEMMDGGNGDMNGNVRLLMKADPEKRESLQAEAEVDPMDGEQTWPTEAELEEAEALTDHMPDCFFLFCKQLNLTPWEENSSTGRTGADQKYDEGMDEAEEGEGLRRYREARANEMFPDEVDTPLDIPAKTRFQKFRGLKSFRSSPWDPLENLPLDFSRIYQFQNFERMRRRILADAASEEEGAMAGWYVTLHIVDVPLSVMESFQSGKPLVLVSLLPHEQKMSVMHMLVRQHPSNTEPIKSKEDLVFQCGFRRFRASAIFSQHTSADKHKMERFLRPDAPTVMSVYAPITFPTAGVLVFKQRDNGMQDLVATGTLLSCDPRRVVLKRIVLSGHPFKINRRSAVVRYMFFNRDDILWFKPVELRTKWGRRGHIKEPLGTHGHMKCVFDSQLRSQDTVLMNLYKRVYPRWTYDPYVPAPLPWVKREQPPALCDIDME
;
A
#
# COMPACT_ATOMS: atom_id res chain seq x y z
N MET A 1 32.66 71.84 -50.63
CA MET A 1 31.71 71.96 -51.75
C MET A 1 30.85 70.70 -51.78
N ALA A 2 29.51 70.87 -51.79
CA ALA A 2 28.40 69.93 -52.07
C ALA A 2 28.43 68.52 -51.42
N ALA A 3 27.52 68.06 -50.54
CA ALA A 3 26.05 68.12 -50.37
C ALA A 3 25.22 67.23 -51.32
N GLY A 4 24.35 66.39 -50.73
CA GLY A 4 23.22 65.65 -51.34
C GLY A 4 23.61 64.29 -51.95
N ASP A 5 22.95 63.15 -51.73
CA ASP A 5 21.54 62.91 -51.40
C ASP A 5 21.38 61.49 -50.80
N GLU A 6 20.65 61.39 -49.67
CA GLU A 6 20.16 60.15 -49.07
C GLU A 6 18.74 59.86 -49.58
N GLN A 7 18.50 58.69 -50.16
CA GLN A 7 17.16 58.19 -50.46
C GLN A 7 16.53 57.54 -49.22
N GLN A 8 15.60 58.25 -48.58
CA GLN A 8 14.75 57.73 -47.50
C GLN A 8 13.67 56.77 -48.05
N GLN A 9 13.64 55.55 -47.51
CA GLN A 9 12.52 54.62 -47.65
C GLN A 9 11.35 55.05 -46.76
N ALA A 10 10.20 55.29 -47.38
CA ALA A 10 8.96 55.67 -46.71
C ALA A 10 8.36 54.53 -45.87
N HIS A 11 8.24 54.76 -44.57
CA HIS A 11 7.54 53.87 -43.64
C HIS A 11 6.02 53.84 -43.92
N ARG A 12 5.49 52.63 -44.13
CA ARG A 12 4.05 52.36 -44.17
C ARG A 12 3.38 52.70 -42.82
N PRO A 13 2.30 53.50 -42.79
CA PRO A 13 1.59 53.82 -41.55
C PRO A 13 0.81 52.60 -41.00
N GLY A 14 0.99 52.32 -39.70
CA GLY A 14 0.49 51.15 -39.00
C GLY A 14 -1.03 51.08 -38.74
N VAL A 15 -1.45 49.91 -38.26
CA VAL A 15 -2.84 49.38 -38.15
C VAL A 15 -3.75 50.13 -37.16
N PHE A 16 -3.23 51.10 -36.41
CA PHE A 16 -4.00 51.87 -35.41
C PHE A 16 -4.26 53.32 -35.83
N LYS A 17 -4.50 53.57 -37.12
CA LYS A 17 -5.00 54.87 -37.59
C LYS A 17 -6.52 54.94 -37.37
N GLN A 18 -6.94 55.76 -36.42
CA GLN A 18 -8.34 56.10 -36.15
C GLN A 18 -8.98 56.69 -37.41
N LYS A 19 -9.81 55.92 -38.12
CA LYS A 19 -10.61 56.43 -39.23
C LYS A 19 -11.73 57.30 -38.66
N ASN A 20 -11.55 58.61 -38.65
CA ASN A 20 -12.64 59.55 -38.40
C ASN A 20 -13.76 59.29 -39.43
N LYS A 21 -14.99 59.12 -38.96
CA LYS A 21 -16.14 58.86 -39.83
C LYS A 21 -16.36 60.08 -40.73
N GLN A 22 -16.44 59.85 -42.03
CA GLN A 22 -16.96 60.85 -42.97
C GLN A 22 -18.40 61.16 -42.59
N HIS A 23 -18.74 62.45 -42.45
CA HIS A 23 -20.10 62.89 -42.21
C HIS A 23 -20.98 62.44 -43.39
N LYS A 24 -22.04 61.67 -43.09
CA LYS A 24 -23.04 61.27 -44.10
C LYS A 24 -23.97 62.43 -44.35
N HIS A 25 -23.75 63.12 -45.45
CA HIS A 25 -24.70 64.05 -46.05
C HIS A 25 -25.55 63.20 -47.02
N GLY A 26 -26.86 63.09 -46.78
CA GLY A 26 -27.79 62.52 -47.77
C GLY A 26 -28.73 61.41 -47.26
N LYS A 27 -29.99 61.82 -47.07
CA LYS A 27 -31.25 61.04 -47.06
C LYS A 27 -31.33 59.79 -46.16
N HIS A 28 -32.04 59.97 -45.04
CA HIS A 28 -32.56 58.89 -44.20
C HIS A 28 -33.53 57.99 -44.99
N ARG A 29 -33.08 56.79 -45.40
CA ARG A 29 -34.03 55.69 -45.69
C ARG A 29 -34.59 55.18 -44.37
N THR A 30 -35.91 55.05 -44.28
CA THR A 30 -36.56 54.61 -43.04
C THR A 30 -36.31 53.12 -42.82
N LYS A 31 -36.21 52.71 -41.55
CA LYS A 31 -35.94 51.32 -41.13
C LYS A 31 -36.96 50.31 -41.70
N GLY A 32 -38.16 50.76 -42.03
CA GLY A 32 -39.20 49.96 -42.66
C GLY A 32 -38.91 49.57 -44.11
N GLU A 33 -38.19 50.41 -44.86
CA GLU A 33 -37.86 50.18 -46.27
C GLU A 33 -36.80 49.08 -46.42
N ILE A 34 -35.74 49.15 -45.60
CA ILE A 34 -34.70 48.12 -45.49
C ILE A 34 -35.29 46.79 -45.00
N GLY A 35 -36.29 46.84 -44.12
CA GLY A 35 -36.98 45.66 -43.62
C GLY A 35 -37.85 44.95 -44.67
N ARG A 36 -38.40 45.68 -45.65
CA ARG A 36 -39.12 45.09 -46.78
C ARG A 36 -38.17 44.48 -47.81
N GLU A 37 -37.07 45.16 -48.11
CA GLU A 37 -36.07 44.71 -49.09
C GLU A 37 -35.35 43.42 -48.65
N ASN A 38 -35.23 43.18 -47.34
CA ASN A 38 -34.63 41.97 -46.76
C ASN A 38 -35.64 40.87 -46.39
N LYS A 39 -36.96 41.11 -46.47
CA LYS A 39 -37.98 40.08 -46.20
C LYS A 39 -38.08 39.14 -47.42
N GLY A 40 -37.42 37.99 -47.35
CA GLY A 40 -37.59 36.91 -48.32
C GLY A 40 -36.31 36.30 -48.89
N ARG A 41 -35.12 36.85 -48.59
CA ARG A 41 -33.83 36.25 -48.98
C ARG A 41 -33.19 35.54 -47.79
N VAL A 42 -33.50 34.26 -47.61
CA VAL A 42 -32.72 33.39 -46.72
C VAL A 42 -31.57 32.83 -47.54
N ALA A 43 -30.39 33.43 -47.43
CA ALA A 43 -29.17 32.82 -47.95
C ALA A 43 -28.86 31.57 -47.09
N VAL A 44 -29.19 30.39 -47.61
CA VAL A 44 -28.79 29.09 -47.07
C VAL A 44 -27.30 28.90 -47.36
N MET A 45 -26.48 29.64 -46.63
CA MET A 45 -25.07 29.31 -46.41
C MET A 45 -24.79 29.48 -44.93
N ALA A 46 -25.32 28.55 -44.14
CA ALA A 46 -24.90 28.36 -42.75
C ALA A 46 -23.48 27.79 -42.74
N LEU A 47 -22.51 28.65 -43.06
CA LEU A 47 -21.13 28.44 -42.68
C LEU A 47 -21.10 28.23 -41.16
N THR A 48 -20.80 27.02 -40.72
CA THR A 48 -20.48 26.65 -39.33
C THR A 48 -19.16 27.30 -38.89
N LYS A 49 -19.00 28.61 -39.11
CA LYS A 49 -18.03 29.41 -38.38
C LYS A 49 -18.59 29.54 -36.98
N LYS A 50 -18.15 28.65 -36.09
CA LYS A 50 -18.33 28.77 -34.64
C LYS A 50 -17.77 30.13 -34.24
N GLN A 51 -18.62 31.17 -34.22
CA GLN A 51 -18.21 32.51 -33.85
C GLN A 51 -17.59 32.40 -32.46
N ARG A 52 -16.31 32.75 -32.32
CA ARG A 52 -15.68 32.94 -31.02
C ARG A 52 -16.39 34.10 -30.35
N ARG A 53 -17.50 33.79 -29.68
CA ARG A 53 -18.30 34.76 -28.95
C ARG A 53 -17.50 35.12 -27.71
N GLU A 54 -16.84 36.26 -27.74
CA GLU A 54 -16.19 36.82 -26.55
C GLU A 54 -17.27 37.02 -25.48
N MET A 55 -17.08 36.36 -24.33
CA MET A 55 -18.08 36.40 -23.28
C MET A 55 -18.21 37.82 -22.72
N ARG A 56 -19.43 38.36 -22.73
CA ARG A 56 -19.71 39.68 -22.16
C ARG A 56 -19.36 39.68 -20.67
N LYS A 57 -19.13 40.86 -20.09
CA LYS A 57 -18.87 41.01 -18.64
C LYS A 57 -19.96 40.34 -17.79
N MET A 58 -21.22 40.45 -18.23
CA MET A 58 -22.36 39.81 -17.57
C MET A 58 -22.32 38.28 -17.66
N ASP A 59 -22.00 37.72 -18.84
CA ASP A 59 -21.87 36.27 -19.03
C ASP A 59 -20.73 35.68 -18.18
N ARG A 60 -19.60 36.40 -18.09
CA ARG A 60 -18.49 36.04 -17.20
C ARG A 60 -18.92 36.01 -15.73
N LYS A 61 -19.66 37.03 -15.27
CA LYS A 61 -20.20 37.10 -13.91
C LYS A 61 -21.21 35.99 -13.63
N ASN A 62 -22.10 35.70 -14.59
CA ASN A 62 -23.10 34.64 -14.47
C ASN A 62 -22.44 33.26 -14.42
N LYS A 63 -21.46 32.98 -15.30
CA LYS A 63 -20.68 31.74 -15.26
C LYS A 63 -19.95 31.58 -13.92
N ALA A 64 -19.34 32.64 -13.39
CA ALA A 64 -18.68 32.62 -12.09
C ALA A 64 -19.68 32.33 -10.95
N ASN A 65 -20.86 32.94 -10.99
CA ASN A 65 -21.92 32.69 -10.00
C ASN A 65 -22.46 31.26 -10.07
N GLN A 66 -22.67 30.72 -11.27
CA GLN A 66 -23.09 29.32 -11.46
C GLN A 66 -22.02 28.36 -10.92
N LEU A 67 -20.75 28.55 -11.28
CA LEU A 67 -19.65 27.74 -10.76
C LEU A 67 -19.54 27.84 -9.23
N ARG A 68 -19.76 29.02 -8.65
CA ARG A 68 -19.75 29.22 -7.20
C ARG A 68 -20.91 28.51 -6.52
N ARG A 69 -22.13 28.58 -7.07
CA ARG A 69 -23.31 27.86 -6.57
C ARG A 69 -23.07 26.35 -6.61
N ASN A 70 -22.68 25.82 -7.78
CA ASN A 70 -22.39 24.39 -7.94
C ASN A 70 -21.32 23.90 -6.95
N LYS A 71 -20.21 24.65 -6.80
CA LYS A 71 -19.17 24.31 -5.80
C LYS A 71 -19.69 24.37 -4.37
N LYS A 72 -20.53 25.35 -4.04
CA LYS A 72 -21.14 25.48 -2.71
C LYS A 72 -22.08 24.31 -2.42
N ASP A 73 -22.91 23.92 -3.39
CA ASP A 73 -23.86 22.81 -3.25
C ASP A 73 -23.12 21.47 -3.14
N LEU A 74 -22.04 21.27 -3.90
CA LEU A 74 -21.15 20.12 -3.74
C LEU A 74 -20.53 20.08 -2.33
N VAL A 75 -19.98 21.18 -1.82
CA VAL A 75 -19.41 21.20 -0.46
C VAL A 75 -20.48 20.97 0.62
N LEU A 76 -21.69 21.52 0.45
CA LEU A 76 -22.80 21.33 1.39
C LEU A 76 -23.31 19.89 1.40
N THR A 77 -23.47 19.27 0.22
CA THR A 77 -23.86 17.85 0.13
C THR A 77 -22.81 16.95 0.78
N GLU A 78 -21.52 17.24 0.60
CA GLU A 78 -20.44 16.51 1.27
C GLU A 78 -20.47 16.67 2.79
N LYS A 79 -20.71 17.89 3.30
CA LYS A 79 -20.81 18.12 4.75
C LYS A 79 -22.04 17.46 5.38
N ARG A 80 -23.15 17.35 4.65
CA ARG A 80 -24.38 16.68 5.13
C ARG A 80 -24.24 15.17 5.22
N LYS A 81 -23.33 14.57 4.44
CA LYS A 81 -23.10 13.11 4.44
C LYS A 81 -22.51 12.59 5.74
N LEU A 82 -21.98 13.44 6.63
CA LEU A 82 -21.28 13.01 7.84
C LEU A 82 -21.86 13.71 9.08
N GLY A 83 -22.14 12.93 10.12
CA GLY A 83 -22.60 13.44 11.42
C GLY A 83 -24.00 14.05 11.41
N SER A 84 -24.69 14.13 10.27
CA SER A 84 -26.07 14.65 10.18
C SER A 84 -27.10 13.60 10.60
N ARG A 85 -28.40 13.93 10.47
CA ARG A 85 -29.50 13.01 10.77
C ARG A 85 -29.45 11.73 9.93
N ASP A 86 -29.15 11.89 8.64
CA ASP A 86 -29.19 10.78 7.67
C ASP A 86 -27.79 10.18 7.42
N GLY A 87 -26.72 10.87 7.83
CA GLY A 87 -25.33 10.42 7.64
C GLY A 87 -24.78 9.70 8.88
N PRO A 88 -23.80 8.80 8.75
CA PRO A 88 -23.29 8.04 9.89
C PRO A 88 -22.67 8.97 10.94
N PRO A 89 -22.60 8.54 12.21
CA PRO A 89 -21.90 9.28 13.25
C PRO A 89 -20.44 9.54 12.89
N HIS A 90 -19.90 10.68 13.31
CA HIS A 90 -18.50 11.04 13.08
C HIS A 90 -17.60 10.17 13.94
N LEU A 91 -16.79 9.29 13.32
CA LEU A 91 -15.91 8.38 14.07
C LEU A 91 -14.59 9.07 14.39
N VAL A 92 -14.33 9.25 15.68
CA VAL A 92 -13.12 9.87 16.21
C VAL A 92 -12.31 8.85 16.99
N ALA A 93 -11.09 8.58 16.55
CA ALA A 93 -10.17 7.74 17.30
C ALA A 93 -9.22 8.60 18.14
N VAL A 94 -9.13 8.34 19.44
CA VAL A 94 -8.25 9.06 20.38
C VAL A 94 -7.00 8.23 20.65
N ILE A 95 -5.84 8.72 20.21
CA ILE A 95 -4.57 7.99 20.23
C ILE A 95 -3.60 8.72 21.16
N ALA A 96 -3.12 8.03 22.20
CA ALA A 96 -2.02 8.52 23.02
C ALA A 96 -0.69 8.23 22.32
N LEU A 97 0.18 9.25 22.21
CA LEU A 97 1.50 9.11 21.58
C LEU A 97 2.65 9.01 22.58
N HIS A 98 2.36 9.18 23.87
CA HIS A 98 3.34 9.13 24.94
C HIS A 98 2.82 8.23 26.07
N SER A 99 3.73 7.52 26.73
CA SER A 99 3.41 6.58 27.83
C SER A 99 2.87 7.29 29.08
N GLY A 100 3.35 8.51 29.34
CA GLY A 100 2.90 9.36 30.45
C GLY A 100 1.54 10.04 30.24
N VAL A 101 0.89 9.85 29.09
CA VAL A 101 -0.36 10.51 28.73
C VAL A 101 -1.54 9.54 28.84
N ASP A 102 -2.52 9.88 29.67
CA ASP A 102 -3.75 9.10 29.77
C ASP A 102 -4.85 9.64 28.82
N ALA A 103 -5.08 8.93 27.72
CA ALA A 103 -6.22 9.18 26.84
C ALA A 103 -7.58 9.04 27.57
N GLY A 104 -7.61 8.32 28.71
CA GLY A 104 -8.80 8.09 29.53
C GLY A 104 -9.29 9.38 30.15
N ALA A 105 -8.38 10.19 30.69
CA ALA A 105 -8.67 11.54 31.17
C ALA A 105 -9.30 12.41 30.07
N VAL A 106 -8.78 12.39 28.84
CA VAL A 106 -9.37 13.14 27.71
C VAL A 106 -10.78 12.65 27.40
N THR A 107 -11.00 11.33 27.35
CA THR A 107 -12.34 10.78 27.14
C THR A 107 -13.32 11.13 28.27
N LYS A 108 -12.86 11.16 29.53
CA LYS A 108 -13.67 11.60 30.68
C LYS A 108 -14.08 13.06 30.57
N ILE A 109 -13.17 13.95 30.19
CA ILE A 109 -13.48 15.38 29.95
C ILE A 109 -14.49 15.52 28.79
N LEU A 110 -14.37 14.71 27.74
CA LEU A 110 -15.31 14.69 26.62
C LEU A 110 -16.71 14.14 27.00
N LYS A 111 -16.80 13.32 28.05
CA LYS A 111 -18.07 12.82 28.61
C LYS A 111 -18.76 13.82 29.54
N GLY A 112 -18.08 14.88 29.99
CA GLY A 112 -18.63 15.83 30.97
C GLY A 112 -19.94 16.49 30.52
N GLU A 113 -20.91 16.60 31.43
CA GLU A 113 -22.25 17.16 31.16
C GLU A 113 -22.19 18.64 30.71
N GLY A 114 -21.17 19.40 31.14
CA GLY A 114 -20.97 20.81 30.77
C GLY A 114 -20.72 21.06 29.27
N VAL A 115 -20.43 20.00 28.51
CA VAL A 115 -20.28 20.03 27.04
C VAL A 115 -21.64 20.09 26.32
N GLY A 116 -22.75 19.82 27.03
CA GLY A 116 -24.12 19.94 26.52
C GLY A 116 -24.53 18.85 25.52
N GLY A 117 -23.94 17.66 25.63
CA GLY A 117 -24.25 16.49 24.81
C GLY A 117 -24.92 15.37 25.61
N VAL A 118 -25.76 14.58 24.94
CA VAL A 118 -26.32 13.34 25.49
C VAL A 118 -25.32 12.22 25.23
N VAL A 119 -24.77 11.66 26.30
CA VAL A 119 -23.81 10.55 26.26
C VAL A 119 -24.56 9.22 26.28
N HIS A 120 -24.24 8.34 25.36
CA HIS A 120 -24.75 6.97 25.30
C HIS A 120 -23.57 5.99 25.45
N GLU A 121 -23.36 5.50 26.67
CA GLU A 121 -22.24 4.59 27.00
C GLU A 121 -22.45 3.17 26.45
N ASP A 122 -23.70 2.70 26.38
CA ASP A 122 -24.05 1.31 26.04
C ASP A 122 -23.99 0.99 24.52
N GLN A 123 -23.53 1.94 23.69
CA GLN A 123 -23.72 1.91 22.24
C GLN A 123 -22.47 2.28 21.42
N GLY A 124 -21.29 2.26 22.04
CA GLY A 124 -20.00 2.47 21.35
C GLY A 124 -19.61 1.26 20.48
N VAL A 125 -18.71 0.43 21.01
CA VAL A 125 -18.28 -0.86 20.48
C VAL A 125 -18.24 -1.84 21.65
N THR A 126 -19.12 -2.86 21.63
CA THR A 126 -19.18 -3.88 22.68
C THR A 126 -17.82 -4.58 22.80
N GLY A 127 -17.23 -4.62 23.99
CA GLY A 127 -15.92 -5.23 24.26
C GLY A 127 -14.76 -4.22 24.40
N ALA A 128 -14.92 -2.97 23.95
CA ALA A 128 -13.93 -1.92 24.14
C ALA A 128 -14.29 -1.03 25.34
N LYS A 129 -13.47 -1.08 26.41
CA LYS A 129 -13.74 -0.48 27.73
C LYS A 129 -14.07 1.03 27.72
N ASP A 130 -13.59 1.78 26.73
CA ASP A 130 -13.68 3.26 26.69
C ASP A 130 -14.38 3.82 25.43
N SER A 131 -15.18 3.02 24.71
CA SER A 131 -15.92 3.49 23.52
C SER A 131 -17.29 4.05 23.89
N PHE A 132 -17.68 5.20 23.35
CA PHE A 132 -19.00 5.81 23.63
C PHE A 132 -19.56 6.60 22.46
N GLY A 133 -20.90 6.65 22.38
CA GLY A 133 -21.65 7.52 21.48
C GLY A 133 -21.93 8.86 22.14
N LEU A 134 -21.70 9.97 21.42
CA LEU A 134 -22.02 11.32 21.88
C LEU A 134 -22.91 12.00 20.85
N VAL A 135 -24.12 12.39 21.26
CA VAL A 135 -25.02 13.19 20.44
C VAL A 135 -25.00 14.63 20.95
N LEU A 136 -24.69 15.58 20.07
CA LEU A 136 -24.65 17.01 20.40
C LEU A 136 -25.80 17.73 19.67
N PRO A 137 -26.97 17.91 20.31
CA PRO A 137 -28.10 18.61 19.71
C PRO A 137 -27.76 20.05 19.32
N ARG A 138 -26.90 20.73 20.09
CA ARG A 138 -26.44 22.11 19.85
C ARG A 138 -25.73 22.25 18.50
N PHE A 139 -24.87 21.29 18.17
CA PHE A 139 -24.13 21.27 16.89
C PHE A 139 -24.87 20.49 15.80
N LYS A 140 -25.99 19.84 16.14
CA LYS A 140 -26.75 18.91 15.27
C LYS A 140 -25.85 17.82 14.69
N GLN A 141 -24.96 17.29 15.52
CA GLN A 141 -23.99 16.28 15.11
C GLN A 141 -23.92 15.09 16.06
N ARG A 142 -23.57 13.94 15.50
CA ARG A 142 -23.32 12.68 16.21
C ARG A 142 -21.85 12.31 16.12
N PHE A 143 -21.30 11.85 17.22
CA PHE A 143 -19.92 11.37 17.34
C PHE A 143 -19.91 9.96 17.92
N ILE A 144 -18.98 9.16 17.46
CA ILE A 144 -18.56 7.93 18.14
C ILE A 144 -17.09 8.12 18.46
N PHE A 145 -16.76 8.08 19.75
CA PHE A 145 -15.39 8.08 20.21
C PHE A 145 -14.94 6.65 20.45
N TYR A 146 -13.77 6.32 19.90
CA TYR A 146 -13.14 5.02 20.09
C TYR A 146 -11.70 5.23 20.54
N ARG A 147 -11.34 4.58 21.64
CA ARG A 147 -9.96 4.52 22.13
C ARG A 147 -9.35 3.19 21.68
N PRO A 148 -8.46 3.17 20.68
CA PRO A 148 -7.64 2.00 20.42
C PRO A 148 -6.67 1.79 21.58
N ASP A 149 -6.37 0.53 21.87
CA ASP A 149 -5.23 0.21 22.73
C ASP A 149 -3.95 0.67 22.03
N ALA A 150 -3.15 1.48 22.72
CA ALA A 150 -1.90 1.97 22.18
C ALA A 150 -0.88 0.83 22.08
N ALA A 151 -0.99 -0.21 22.91
CA ALA A 151 -0.03 -1.32 22.95
C ALA A 151 -0.11 -2.24 21.71
N ASP A 152 -1.29 -2.35 21.08
CA ASP A 152 -1.49 -3.16 19.86
C ASP A 152 -1.50 -2.28 18.60
N LEU A 153 -0.40 -2.34 17.85
CA LEU A 153 -0.24 -1.65 16.58
C LEU A 153 -1.33 -2.01 15.58
N HIS A 154 -1.76 -3.28 15.51
CA HIS A 154 -2.72 -3.70 14.49
C HIS A 154 -4.11 -3.11 14.76
N SER A 155 -4.55 -3.13 16.01
CA SER A 155 -5.80 -2.50 16.43
C SER A 155 -5.80 -0.99 16.15
N LEU A 156 -4.69 -0.32 16.46
CA LEU A 156 -4.49 1.11 16.14
C LEU A 156 -4.60 1.38 14.64
N LEU A 157 -3.88 0.60 13.83
CA LEU A 157 -3.84 0.79 12.39
C LEU A 157 -5.20 0.52 11.76
N ASP A 158 -5.90 -0.55 12.15
CA ASP A 158 -7.20 -0.94 11.62
C ASP A 158 -8.28 0.11 11.90
N VAL A 159 -8.33 0.65 13.11
CA VAL A 159 -9.24 1.75 13.46
C VAL A 159 -8.91 3.01 12.67
N ALA A 160 -7.63 3.33 12.52
CA ALA A 160 -7.20 4.49 11.76
C ALA A 160 -7.55 4.40 10.26
N LYS A 161 -7.75 3.20 9.68
CA LYS A 161 -8.22 3.04 8.29
C LYS A 161 -9.65 3.56 8.10
N ILE A 162 -10.49 3.44 9.13
CA ILE A 162 -11.91 3.76 9.07
C ILE A 162 -12.22 5.14 9.65
N ALA A 163 -11.50 5.55 10.71
CA ALA A 163 -11.74 6.80 11.42
C ALA A 163 -11.86 8.00 10.47
N ASP A 164 -12.86 8.85 10.70
CA ASP A 164 -13.00 10.11 9.97
C ASP A 164 -11.99 11.13 10.48
N SER A 165 -11.82 11.17 11.80
CA SER A 165 -10.84 12.03 12.45
C SER A 165 -10.00 11.29 13.50
N LEU A 166 -8.70 11.59 13.53
CA LEU A 166 -7.78 11.12 14.56
C LEU A 166 -7.48 12.27 15.52
N VAL A 167 -7.58 12.02 16.81
CA VAL A 167 -7.16 12.95 17.86
C VAL A 167 -5.89 12.38 18.48
N PHE A 168 -4.76 13.02 18.24
CA PHE A 168 -3.49 12.64 18.86
C PHE A 168 -3.32 13.40 20.17
N VAL A 169 -3.12 12.67 21.25
CA VAL A 169 -2.84 13.23 22.57
C VAL A 169 -1.33 13.25 22.76
N LEU A 170 -0.82 14.46 23.01
CA LEU A 170 0.57 14.81 23.16
C LEU A 170 0.84 15.23 24.60
N GLU A 171 2.04 14.93 25.07
CA GLU A 171 2.54 15.49 26.33
C GLU A 171 2.96 16.96 26.15
N SER A 172 2.95 17.72 27.25
CA SER A 172 3.28 19.13 27.28
C SER A 172 4.77 19.47 27.04
N THR A 173 5.70 18.57 27.35
CA THR A 173 7.16 18.81 27.33
C THR A 173 7.86 18.16 26.14
N GLU A 174 7.75 16.83 26.02
CA GLU A 174 8.42 16.01 25.00
C GLU A 174 7.57 15.85 23.73
N GLY A 175 6.25 15.88 23.88
CA GLY A 175 5.29 15.72 22.80
C GLY A 175 4.93 14.26 22.56
N TRP A 176 5.83 13.47 21.97
CA TRP A 176 5.62 12.04 21.68
C TRP A 176 6.88 11.21 21.98
N ASP A 177 6.68 9.94 22.34
CA ASP A 177 7.74 8.98 22.61
C ASP A 177 8.29 8.37 21.29
N SER A 178 9.39 7.63 21.38
CA SER A 178 9.91 6.71 20.38
C SER A 178 8.84 5.75 19.83
N TYR A 179 8.02 5.15 20.70
CA TYR A 179 6.87 4.32 20.27
C TYR A 179 5.80 5.16 19.56
N GLY A 180 5.56 6.39 20.03
CA GLY A 180 4.68 7.35 19.37
C GLY A 180 5.17 7.70 17.97
N GLU A 181 6.47 7.92 17.78
CA GLU A 181 7.08 8.17 16.48
C GLU A 181 6.97 6.97 15.53
N TYR A 182 7.12 5.75 16.06
CA TYR A 182 6.90 4.51 15.34
C TYR A 182 5.44 4.39 14.85
N CYS A 183 4.48 4.62 15.73
CA CYS A 183 3.04 4.60 15.39
C CYS A 183 2.69 5.67 14.35
N LEU A 184 3.18 6.90 14.54
CA LEU A 184 3.00 8.00 13.59
C LEU A 184 3.56 7.65 12.21
N SER A 185 4.76 7.07 12.16
CA SER A 185 5.39 6.64 10.89
C SER A 185 4.52 5.65 10.13
N CYS A 186 3.91 4.68 10.83
CA CYS A 186 2.98 3.73 10.25
C CYS A 186 1.71 4.42 9.74
N LEU A 187 1.13 5.33 10.54
CA LEU A 187 -0.09 6.07 10.20
C LEU A 187 0.09 7.04 9.02
N PHE A 188 1.23 7.74 8.94
CA PHE A 188 1.56 8.61 7.80
C PHE A 188 1.62 7.81 6.49
N SER A 189 2.22 6.63 6.55
CA SER A 189 2.46 5.76 5.40
C SER A 189 1.18 5.03 4.93
N GLN A 190 0.32 4.62 5.86
CA GLN A 190 -1.02 4.13 5.57
C GLN A 190 -1.92 5.21 4.95
N GLY A 191 -1.71 6.46 5.37
CA GLY A 191 -2.44 7.64 4.95
C GLY A 191 -3.33 8.15 6.06
N LEU A 192 -2.96 9.30 6.63
CA LEU A 192 -3.70 9.94 7.71
C LEU A 192 -5.06 10.48 7.24
N PRO A 193 -6.16 10.13 7.94
CA PRO A 193 -7.41 10.89 7.93
C PRO A 193 -7.23 12.34 8.38
N SER A 194 -8.34 13.07 8.53
CA SER A 194 -8.30 14.38 9.19
C SER A 194 -7.79 14.19 10.62
N HIS A 195 -6.87 15.03 11.08
CA HIS A 195 -6.32 14.92 12.44
C HIS A 195 -6.52 16.21 13.22
N ALA A 196 -6.56 16.09 14.54
CA ALA A 196 -6.50 17.17 15.51
C ALA A 196 -5.50 16.78 16.59
N LEU A 197 -4.80 17.76 17.14
CA LEU A 197 -3.75 17.54 18.12
C LEU A 197 -4.19 18.12 19.45
N VAL A 198 -4.09 17.31 20.49
CA VAL A 198 -4.47 17.66 21.85
C VAL A 198 -3.24 17.61 22.74
N CYS A 199 -3.02 18.66 23.51
CA CYS A 199 -2.00 18.67 24.57
C CYS A 199 -2.66 18.47 25.92
N GLN A 200 -2.09 17.56 26.69
CA GLN A 200 -2.44 17.33 28.08
C GLN A 200 -1.28 17.76 29.00
N GLY A 201 -1.61 18.22 30.22
CA GLY A 201 -0.61 18.58 31.23
C GLY A 201 -0.04 19.99 31.07
N VAL A 202 -0.68 20.86 30.27
CA VAL A 202 -0.29 22.28 30.20
C VAL A 202 -0.67 23.01 31.49
N ALA A 203 -1.75 22.58 32.16
CA ALA A 203 -2.15 23.10 33.46
C ALA A 203 -1.15 22.76 34.59
N ASP A 204 -0.53 21.59 34.56
CA ASP A 204 0.37 21.11 35.62
C ASP A 204 1.72 21.83 35.63
N LEU A 205 2.11 22.42 34.49
CA LEU A 205 3.35 23.21 34.38
C LEU A 205 3.21 24.58 35.06
N ALA A 206 4.32 25.08 35.62
CA ALA A 206 4.38 26.43 36.17
C ALA A 206 4.01 27.50 35.11
N VAL A 207 3.23 28.52 35.50
CA VAL A 207 2.65 29.55 34.60
C VAL A 207 3.69 30.17 33.65
N LYS A 208 4.93 30.39 34.13
CA LYS A 208 6.02 30.94 33.33
C LYS A 208 6.48 30.01 32.19
N LYS A 209 6.50 28.69 32.40
CA LYS A 209 6.97 27.68 31.43
C LYS A 209 5.89 27.23 30.44
N ARG A 210 4.60 27.50 30.71
CA ARG A 210 3.48 27.08 29.85
C ARG A 210 3.56 27.65 28.44
N ALA A 211 3.92 28.94 28.32
CA ALA A 211 4.00 29.62 27.03
C ALA A 211 5.15 29.09 26.17
N ASP A 212 6.30 28.82 26.79
CA ASP A 212 7.49 28.32 26.09
C ASP A 212 7.32 26.86 25.65
N SER A 213 6.74 26.02 26.52
CA SER A 213 6.44 24.61 26.19
C SER A 213 5.46 24.51 25.02
N ARG A 214 4.41 25.35 25.02
CA ARG A 214 3.46 25.41 23.89
C ARG A 214 4.12 25.82 22.57
N LYS A 215 5.06 26.78 22.61
CA LYS A 215 5.82 27.19 21.41
C LYS A 215 6.76 26.09 20.93
N ALA A 216 7.41 25.38 21.86
CA ALA A 216 8.27 24.25 21.55
C ALA A 216 7.48 23.12 20.87
N LEU A 217 6.33 22.74 21.42
CA LEU A 217 5.42 21.76 20.82
C LEU A 217 4.91 22.20 19.45
N SER A 218 4.52 23.46 19.28
CA SER A 218 4.06 23.95 17.97
C SER A 218 5.16 23.81 16.89
N ARG A 219 6.43 24.06 17.24
CA ARG A 219 7.57 23.85 16.33
C ARG A 219 7.78 22.37 16.00
N LEU A 220 7.72 21.49 16.99
CA LEU A 220 7.84 20.04 16.79
C LEU A 220 6.75 19.54 15.85
N VAL A 221 5.51 19.96 16.10
CA VAL A 221 4.36 19.56 15.30
C VAL A 221 4.45 20.12 13.87
N GLU A 222 4.84 21.38 13.68
CA GLU A 222 5.01 21.99 12.36
C GLU A 222 6.02 21.23 11.47
N SER A 223 7.01 20.56 12.09
CA SER A 223 8.00 19.77 11.36
C SER A 223 7.41 18.48 10.76
N ARG A 224 6.39 17.89 11.39
CA ARG A 224 5.82 16.57 11.01
C ARG A 224 4.44 16.68 10.36
N PHE A 225 3.61 17.64 10.79
CA PHE A 225 2.22 17.77 10.34
C PHE A 225 2.03 18.98 9.42
N PRO A 226 1.38 18.82 8.25
CA PRO A 226 1.22 19.90 7.27
C PRO A 226 0.19 20.98 7.66
N GLU A 227 -0.74 20.71 8.59
CA GLU A 227 -1.74 21.67 9.09
C GLU A 227 -1.93 21.52 10.61
N PRO A 228 -0.99 22.02 11.44
CA PRO A 228 -1.02 21.79 12.87
C PRO A 228 -2.06 22.68 13.56
N ARG A 229 -3.02 22.06 14.25
CA ARG A 229 -3.94 22.76 15.17
C ARG A 229 -3.92 22.06 16.52
N LEU A 230 -3.30 22.75 17.48
CA LEU A 230 -3.08 22.29 18.85
C LEU A 230 -4.19 22.80 19.77
N PHE A 231 -4.80 21.90 20.53
CA PHE A 231 -5.82 22.22 21.52
C PHE A 231 -5.32 21.80 22.92
N PRO A 232 -5.17 22.72 23.89
CA PRO A 232 -4.98 22.32 25.28
C PRO A 232 -6.32 21.74 25.77
N VAL A 233 -6.36 20.50 26.25
CA VAL A 233 -7.59 19.91 26.81
C VAL A 233 -7.38 19.69 28.30
N ASP A 234 -7.49 20.79 29.04
CA ASP A 234 -7.46 20.79 30.51
C ASP A 234 -8.85 21.13 31.11
N SER A 235 -9.74 21.76 30.32
CA SER A 235 -11.07 22.23 30.74
C SER A 235 -12.19 21.76 29.80
N GLU A 236 -13.42 21.68 30.32
CA GLU A 236 -14.63 21.35 29.54
C GLU A 236 -14.93 22.40 28.44
N GLN A 237 -14.56 23.66 28.66
CA GLN A 237 -14.69 24.71 27.64
C GLN A 237 -13.80 24.42 26.43
N ASP A 238 -12.58 23.95 26.68
CA ASP A 238 -11.63 23.57 25.63
C ASP A 238 -12.08 22.30 24.90
N ALA A 239 -12.67 21.34 25.62
CA ALA A 239 -13.29 20.17 25.01
C ALA A 239 -14.44 20.55 24.07
N THR A 240 -15.24 21.56 24.44
CA THR A 240 -16.28 22.11 23.56
C THR A 240 -15.69 22.79 22.32
N LEU A 241 -14.55 23.47 22.45
CA LEU A 241 -13.83 24.05 21.31
C LEU A 241 -13.27 22.97 20.37
N LEU A 242 -12.73 21.87 20.92
CA LEU A 242 -12.26 20.71 20.17
C LEU A 242 -13.40 20.04 19.40
N LEU A 243 -14.54 19.79 20.06
CA LEU A 243 -15.73 19.21 19.43
C LEU A 243 -16.27 20.10 18.31
N ARG A 244 -16.30 21.42 18.53
CA ARG A 244 -16.64 22.38 17.49
C ARG A 244 -15.66 22.31 16.32
N HIS A 245 -14.37 22.16 16.58
CA HIS A 245 -13.38 21.97 15.53
C HIS A 245 -13.64 20.70 14.73
N LEU A 246 -13.77 19.55 15.40
CA LEU A 246 -14.06 18.25 14.76
C LEU A 246 -15.34 18.31 13.91
N SER A 247 -16.37 19.03 14.39
CA SER A 247 -17.64 19.21 13.69
C SER A 247 -17.53 19.98 12.37
N ALA A 248 -16.66 20.99 12.34
CA ALA A 248 -16.55 21.93 11.23
C ALA A 248 -15.37 21.59 10.30
N GLN A 249 -14.49 20.69 10.73
CA GLN A 249 -13.25 20.33 10.05
C GLN A 249 -13.53 19.77 8.66
N LYS A 250 -12.69 20.19 7.69
CA LYS A 250 -12.70 19.63 6.35
C LYS A 250 -12.15 18.20 6.41
N GLN A 251 -12.92 17.25 5.90
CA GLN A 251 -12.53 15.85 5.91
C GLN A 251 -11.57 15.53 4.75
N ARG A 252 -10.42 14.91 5.07
CA ARG A 252 -9.47 14.41 4.07
C ARG A 252 -9.97 13.06 3.56
N ARG A 253 -10.10 12.93 2.23
CA ARG A 253 -10.58 11.68 1.62
C ARG A 253 -9.43 10.74 1.30
N LEU A 254 -9.45 9.58 1.94
CA LEU A 254 -8.57 8.47 1.60
C LEU A 254 -9.11 7.74 0.35
N GLY A 255 -8.27 7.60 -0.67
CA GLY A 255 -8.66 7.04 -1.96
C GLY A 255 -9.12 5.58 -1.88
N PHE A 256 -8.46 4.76 -1.05
CA PHE A 256 -8.83 3.34 -0.89
C PHE A 256 -10.12 3.15 -0.08
N ARG A 257 -10.35 4.00 0.94
CA ARG A 257 -11.54 3.97 1.80
C ARG A 257 -12.81 4.46 1.10
N SER A 258 -12.69 5.53 0.31
CA SER A 258 -13.85 6.15 -0.36
C SER A 258 -14.43 5.32 -1.53
N ARG A 259 -13.68 4.34 -2.03
CA ARG A 259 -14.08 3.48 -3.14
C ARG A 259 -14.74 2.18 -2.71
N ARG A 260 -14.62 1.81 -1.43
CA ARG A 260 -15.17 0.57 -0.85
C ARG A 260 -16.19 0.92 0.22
N SER A 261 -17.20 0.08 0.38
CA SER A 261 -18.04 0.14 1.57
C SER A 261 -17.30 -0.53 2.73
N HIS A 262 -17.40 0.06 3.91
CA HIS A 262 -16.75 -0.45 5.11
C HIS A 262 -17.60 -0.12 6.33
N LEU A 263 -17.41 -0.90 7.39
CA LEU A 263 -18.19 -0.84 8.61
C LEU A 263 -17.28 -1.17 9.79
N LEU A 264 -17.46 -0.43 10.88
CA LEU A 264 -16.89 -0.77 12.18
C LEU A 264 -17.98 -1.50 12.98
N ALA A 265 -17.67 -2.70 13.45
CA ALA A 265 -18.58 -3.46 14.28
C ALA A 265 -18.84 -2.72 15.60
N GLN A 266 -20.10 -2.42 15.89
CA GLN A 266 -20.50 -1.89 17.20
C GLN A 266 -20.98 -3.00 18.11
N ARG A 267 -21.70 -3.98 17.56
CA ARG A 267 -22.17 -5.16 18.26
C ARG A 267 -21.95 -6.37 17.37
N ALA A 268 -21.45 -7.47 17.94
CA ALA A 268 -21.34 -8.74 17.25
C ALA A 268 -22.02 -9.82 18.09
N THR A 269 -22.74 -10.72 17.42
CA THR A 269 -23.33 -11.91 18.03
C THR A 269 -23.01 -13.10 17.12
N TYR A 270 -22.55 -14.19 17.72
CA TYR A 270 -22.20 -15.40 16.98
C TYR A 270 -23.29 -16.46 17.16
N ILE A 271 -23.79 -16.99 16.04
CA ILE A 271 -24.75 -18.08 16.02
C ILE A 271 -24.02 -19.32 15.50
N PRO A 272 -23.73 -20.32 16.36
CA PRO A 272 -23.07 -21.53 15.91
C PRO A 272 -23.99 -22.31 14.97
N ASN A 273 -23.46 -22.79 13.85
CA ASN A 273 -24.21 -23.67 12.96
C ASN A 273 -24.35 -25.03 13.65
N THR A 274 -25.49 -25.26 14.31
CA THR A 274 -25.81 -26.59 14.83
C THR A 274 -26.10 -27.47 13.62
N SER A 275 -25.39 -28.59 13.48
CA SER A 275 -25.49 -29.51 12.36
C SER A 275 -26.88 -30.14 12.24
N GLN A 276 -27.84 -29.41 11.64
CA GLN A 276 -29.07 -29.99 11.13
C GLN A 276 -28.78 -30.62 9.77
N ASN A 277 -28.22 -31.84 9.81
CA ASN A 277 -28.47 -32.94 8.87
C ASN A 277 -27.51 -34.09 9.20
N GLY A 278 -27.97 -35.02 10.05
CA GLY A 278 -27.81 -36.49 9.93
C GLY A 278 -26.49 -37.18 9.56
N THR A 279 -25.35 -36.51 9.43
CA THR A 279 -24.06 -37.16 9.14
C THR A 279 -23.01 -36.63 10.10
N GLY A 280 -22.52 -37.50 10.98
CA GLY A 280 -21.59 -37.22 12.08
C GLY A 280 -20.20 -36.78 11.64
N GLY A 281 -20.09 -35.61 11.01
CA GLY A 281 -18.83 -34.89 10.84
C GLY A 281 -18.43 -34.17 12.13
N PRO A 282 -17.12 -33.97 12.38
CA PRO A 282 -16.64 -33.23 13.54
C PRO A 282 -17.23 -31.81 13.55
N ALA A 283 -17.57 -31.30 14.74
CA ALA A 283 -18.07 -29.94 14.90
C ALA A 283 -17.08 -28.95 14.27
N THR A 284 -17.41 -28.41 13.11
CA THR A 284 -16.47 -27.65 12.27
C THR A 284 -16.02 -26.33 12.89
N GLY A 285 -16.53 -25.94 14.07
CA GLY A 285 -16.15 -24.70 14.76
C GLY A 285 -16.54 -23.42 14.00
N LEU A 286 -17.29 -23.56 12.91
CA LEU A 286 -17.77 -22.50 12.04
C LEU A 286 -19.22 -22.15 12.35
N GLY A 287 -19.59 -20.89 12.15
CA GLY A 287 -20.91 -20.38 12.45
C GLY A 287 -21.23 -19.12 11.68
N THR A 288 -22.45 -18.63 11.89
CA THR A 288 -22.91 -17.38 11.29
C THR A 288 -22.63 -16.23 12.24
N LEU A 289 -21.80 -15.27 11.82
CA LEU A 289 -21.51 -14.06 12.58
C LEU A 289 -22.48 -12.95 12.17
N CYS A 290 -23.26 -12.46 13.13
CA CYS A 290 -24.14 -11.30 12.94
C CYS A 290 -23.44 -10.05 13.47
N VAL A 291 -23.10 -9.11 12.59
CA VAL A 291 -22.39 -7.87 12.97
C VAL A 291 -23.24 -6.66 12.70
N SER A 292 -23.50 -5.85 13.73
CA SER A 292 -24.26 -4.60 13.63
C SER A 292 -23.34 -3.38 13.65
N GLY A 293 -23.59 -2.43 12.74
CA GLY A 293 -22.85 -1.17 12.65
C GLY A 293 -23.35 -0.23 11.57
N TYR A 294 -22.70 0.93 11.44
CA TYR A 294 -23.04 1.93 10.41
C TYR A 294 -22.23 1.72 9.13
N ILE A 295 -22.92 1.71 7.99
CA ILE A 295 -22.26 1.65 6.67
C ILE A 295 -21.59 2.98 6.36
N ARG A 296 -20.34 2.92 5.91
CA ARG A 296 -19.53 4.06 5.47
C ARG A 296 -18.99 3.83 4.07
N GLY A 297 -18.76 4.92 3.34
CA GLY A 297 -18.21 4.87 1.99
C GLY A 297 -19.28 4.73 0.91
N ARG A 298 -19.24 3.63 0.17
CA ARG A 298 -20.20 3.31 -0.91
C ARG A 298 -21.37 2.46 -0.38
N PRO A 299 -22.46 2.32 -1.16
CA PRO A 299 -23.54 1.41 -0.81
C PRO A 299 -23.01 -0.04 -0.70
N LEU A 300 -23.52 -0.78 0.28
CA LEU A 300 -23.15 -2.18 0.51
C LEU A 300 -24.12 -3.11 -0.21
N GLN A 301 -23.57 -4.13 -0.89
CA GLN A 301 -24.33 -5.13 -1.64
C GLN A 301 -24.08 -6.52 -1.04
N VAL A 302 -25.13 -7.34 -0.93
CA VAL A 302 -25.04 -8.68 -0.31
C VAL A 302 -24.26 -9.68 -1.16
N ASN A 303 -24.30 -9.53 -2.49
CA ASN A 303 -23.68 -10.49 -3.41
C ASN A 303 -22.15 -10.37 -3.46
N ARG A 304 -21.60 -9.27 -2.95
CA ARG A 304 -20.14 -9.04 -2.87
C ARG A 304 -19.55 -9.72 -1.64
N LEU A 305 -18.30 -10.12 -1.78
CA LEU A 305 -17.52 -10.64 -0.65
C LEU A 305 -17.22 -9.55 0.38
N VAL A 306 -17.04 -9.97 1.62
CA VAL A 306 -16.63 -9.11 2.74
C VAL A 306 -15.32 -9.63 3.29
N HIS A 307 -14.35 -8.73 3.42
CA HIS A 307 -13.10 -8.96 4.09
C HIS A 307 -13.20 -8.51 5.55
N ILE A 308 -12.89 -9.41 6.48
CA ILE A 308 -12.64 -9.09 7.88
C ILE A 308 -11.13 -8.92 8.05
N THR A 309 -10.69 -7.73 8.46
CA THR A 309 -9.27 -7.43 8.61
C THR A 309 -8.61 -8.38 9.62
N GLY A 310 -7.60 -9.12 9.18
CA GLY A 310 -6.86 -10.08 10.02
C GLY A 310 -7.48 -11.48 10.11
N HIS A 311 -8.66 -11.71 9.54
CA HIS A 311 -9.33 -13.02 9.56
C HIS A 311 -9.64 -13.59 8.17
N GLY A 312 -9.65 -12.77 7.13
CA GLY A 312 -9.77 -13.24 5.74
C GLY A 312 -11.04 -12.78 5.04
N ASP A 313 -11.38 -13.47 3.95
CA ASP A 313 -12.51 -13.15 3.08
C ASP A 313 -13.67 -14.11 3.37
N PHE A 314 -14.89 -13.57 3.47
CA PHE A 314 -16.10 -14.32 3.79
C PHE A 314 -17.26 -13.85 2.91
N GLN A 315 -18.29 -14.70 2.81
CA GLN A 315 -19.51 -14.38 2.08
C GLN A 315 -20.62 -13.90 3.01
N LEU A 316 -21.42 -12.94 2.52
CA LEU A 316 -22.64 -12.51 3.18
C LEU A 316 -23.82 -13.41 2.82
N SER A 317 -24.76 -13.57 3.75
CA SER A 317 -26.06 -14.24 3.56
C SER A 317 -27.20 -13.23 3.48
N GLN A 318 -27.23 -12.28 4.40
CA GLN A 318 -28.35 -11.37 4.60
C GLN A 318 -27.89 -10.03 5.18
N ILE A 319 -28.57 -8.95 4.79
CA ILE A 319 -28.42 -7.62 5.39
C ILE A 319 -29.77 -7.18 5.92
N ASP A 320 -29.77 -6.83 7.20
CA ASP A 320 -30.92 -6.34 7.93
C ASP A 320 -30.70 -4.89 8.36
N ALA A 321 -31.78 -4.11 8.45
CA ALA A 321 -31.79 -2.76 9.02
C ALA A 321 -32.57 -2.76 10.35
N PRO A 322 -31.89 -2.96 11.48
CA PRO A 322 -32.47 -2.66 12.78
C PRO A 322 -32.64 -1.15 12.99
N ALA A 323 -33.39 -0.76 14.03
CA ALA A 323 -33.55 0.63 14.42
C ALA A 323 -32.20 1.26 14.80
N ASP A 324 -32.00 2.52 14.41
CA ASP A 324 -30.79 3.30 14.72
C ASP A 324 -30.68 3.52 16.25
N PRO A 325 -29.57 3.10 16.90
CA PRO A 325 -29.39 3.28 18.34
C PRO A 325 -29.13 4.73 18.75
N LEU A 326 -28.55 5.57 17.85
CA LEU A 326 -28.18 6.97 18.13
C LEU A 326 -28.90 7.97 17.22
N PRO A 327 -30.24 8.08 17.26
CA PRO A 327 -30.95 9.05 16.44
C PRO A 327 -30.76 10.49 16.97
N ILE A 328 -30.60 11.46 16.07
CA ILE A 328 -30.67 12.88 16.45
C ILE A 328 -32.15 13.25 16.64
N VAL A 329 -32.67 13.10 17.86
CA VAL A 329 -34.05 13.51 18.17
C VAL A 329 -34.10 15.03 18.30
N THR A 330 -34.49 15.74 17.23
CA THR A 330 -34.71 17.19 17.28
C THR A 330 -36.15 17.58 17.64
N ALA A 331 -37.07 16.62 17.77
CA ALA A 331 -38.46 16.89 18.13
C ALA A 331 -39.01 15.76 19.02
N ALA A 332 -39.60 16.14 20.15
CA ALA A 332 -40.58 15.30 20.82
C ALA A 332 -41.71 14.98 19.83
N PRO A 333 -42.30 13.77 19.85
CA PRO A 333 -43.49 13.47 19.06
C PRO A 333 -44.56 14.48 19.45
N ARG A 334 -44.94 15.37 18.51
CA ARG A 334 -46.05 16.29 18.74
C ARG A 334 -47.30 15.43 18.87
N PRO A 335 -48.11 15.55 19.94
CA PRO A 335 -49.40 14.88 19.98
C PRO A 335 -50.21 15.37 18.77
N ALA A 336 -50.67 14.41 17.96
CA ALA A 336 -51.44 14.70 16.76
C ALA A 336 -52.68 15.51 17.15
N LYS A 337 -52.80 16.73 16.59
CA LYS A 337 -54.05 17.49 16.68
C LYS A 337 -55.07 16.81 15.74
N PRO A 338 -56.30 16.51 16.22
CA PRO A 338 -57.31 15.93 15.37
C PRO A 338 -57.92 17.02 14.47
N GLY A 339 -57.95 16.73 13.17
CA GLY A 339 -58.75 17.46 12.18
C GLY A 339 -57.96 18.42 11.29
N ARG A 340 -57.70 18.01 10.05
CA ARG A 340 -58.30 18.63 8.84
C ARG A 340 -57.68 18.06 7.54
N ASP A 341 -58.57 17.55 6.70
CA ASP A 341 -58.59 17.29 5.25
C ASP A 341 -57.56 16.32 4.62
N VAL A 342 -58.13 15.24 4.08
CA VAL A 342 -57.52 14.07 3.44
C VAL A 342 -57.22 14.38 1.97
N GLU A 343 -55.95 14.41 1.58
CA GLU A 343 -55.51 14.15 0.20
C GLU A 343 -54.23 13.29 0.18
N MET A 344 -54.38 12.08 -0.39
CA MET A 344 -53.36 11.14 -0.87
C MET A 344 -52.22 10.74 0.08
N MET A 345 -52.50 9.72 0.91
CA MET A 345 -51.51 8.93 1.63
C MET A 345 -50.80 7.94 0.69
N ASP A 346 -49.47 7.99 0.64
CA ASP A 346 -48.62 6.83 0.40
C ASP A 346 -48.60 6.00 1.69
N GLY A 347 -48.98 4.73 1.59
CA GLY A 347 -49.23 3.85 2.72
C GLY A 347 -47.94 3.44 3.44
N GLY A 348 -47.55 4.20 4.45
CA GLY A 348 -46.54 3.82 5.43
C GLY A 348 -47.19 3.59 6.79
N ASN A 349 -47.70 2.39 7.02
CA ASN A 349 -48.21 1.98 8.33
C ASN A 349 -47.09 2.11 9.37
N GLY A 350 -47.32 2.91 10.41
CA GLY A 350 -46.42 3.04 11.54
C GLY A 350 -46.50 1.80 12.41
N ASP A 351 -45.62 0.83 12.18
CA ASP A 351 -45.49 -0.33 13.04
C ASP A 351 -44.69 0.03 14.29
N MET A 352 -45.41 0.22 15.40
CA MET A 352 -44.88 0.14 16.77
C MET A 352 -44.62 -1.33 17.15
N ASN A 353 -43.68 -1.97 16.46
CA ASN A 353 -43.07 -3.20 16.93
C ASN A 353 -41.64 -3.24 16.39
N GLY A 354 -40.66 -3.57 17.23
CA GLY A 354 -39.23 -3.59 16.91
C GLY A 354 -38.80 -4.67 15.90
N ASN A 355 -39.59 -4.89 14.84
CA ASN A 355 -39.28 -5.82 13.78
C ASN A 355 -38.10 -5.29 12.96
N VAL A 356 -37.01 -6.03 13.01
CA VAL A 356 -35.83 -5.83 12.17
C VAL A 356 -36.26 -5.88 10.70
N ARG A 357 -36.02 -4.79 9.96
CA ARG A 357 -36.42 -4.71 8.54
C ARG A 357 -35.39 -5.44 7.68
N LEU A 358 -35.75 -6.56 7.08
CA LEU A 358 -34.94 -7.23 6.07
C LEU A 358 -34.72 -6.28 4.89
N LEU A 359 -33.46 -5.95 4.57
CA LEU A 359 -33.15 -5.12 3.41
C LEU A 359 -32.94 -5.99 2.17
N MET A 360 -32.04 -6.96 2.27
CA MET A 360 -31.59 -7.75 1.13
C MET A 360 -31.12 -9.13 1.58
N LYS A 361 -31.36 -10.13 0.74
CA LYS A 361 -30.85 -11.50 0.88
C LYS A 361 -29.95 -11.81 -0.31
N ALA A 362 -28.92 -12.64 -0.10
CA ALA A 362 -27.99 -13.02 -1.16
C ALA A 362 -28.69 -13.87 -2.23
N ASP A 363 -28.51 -13.52 -3.50
CA ASP A 363 -28.95 -14.33 -4.64
C ASP A 363 -27.85 -15.36 -4.97
N PRO A 364 -28.14 -16.67 -4.97
CA PRO A 364 -27.11 -17.70 -5.17
C PRO A 364 -26.45 -17.64 -6.57
N GLU A 365 -27.17 -17.19 -7.60
CA GLU A 365 -26.64 -17.11 -8.98
C GLU A 365 -25.69 -15.93 -9.21
N LYS A 366 -25.90 -14.80 -8.51
CA LYS A 366 -25.11 -13.57 -8.67
C LYS A 366 -24.02 -13.42 -7.61
N ARG A 367 -24.01 -14.32 -6.62
CA ARG A 367 -23.06 -14.30 -5.50
C ARG A 367 -21.66 -14.60 -6.01
N GLU A 368 -20.70 -13.78 -5.59
CA GLU A 368 -19.29 -14.05 -5.90
C GLU A 368 -18.81 -15.32 -5.18
N SER A 369 -18.15 -16.20 -5.93
CA SER A 369 -17.53 -17.43 -5.43
C SER A 369 -16.39 -17.10 -4.46
N LEU A 370 -16.21 -17.91 -3.41
CA LEU A 370 -15.06 -17.84 -2.49
C LEU A 370 -13.78 -18.50 -3.06
N GLN A 371 -13.73 -18.84 -4.35
CA GLN A 371 -12.54 -19.45 -4.95
C GLN A 371 -11.49 -18.37 -5.28
N ALA A 372 -10.39 -18.37 -4.53
CA ALA A 372 -9.28 -17.42 -4.72
C ALA A 372 -8.29 -17.86 -5.82
N GLU A 373 -8.08 -19.17 -5.99
CA GLU A 373 -7.20 -19.77 -6.99
C GLU A 373 -7.97 -20.16 -8.25
N ALA A 374 -7.29 -20.18 -9.39
CA ALA A 374 -7.85 -20.74 -10.62
C ALA A 374 -7.78 -22.27 -10.55
N GLU A 375 -8.89 -22.94 -10.85
CA GLU A 375 -8.89 -24.38 -11.04
C GLU A 375 -7.98 -24.70 -12.23
N VAL A 376 -6.94 -25.49 -11.97
CA VAL A 376 -6.02 -25.96 -13.00
C VAL A 376 -6.68 -27.15 -13.66
N ASP A 377 -7.14 -26.99 -14.91
CA ASP A 377 -7.66 -28.12 -15.69
C ASP A 377 -6.51 -29.10 -15.98
N PRO A 378 -6.53 -30.33 -15.44
CA PRO A 378 -5.49 -31.31 -15.70
C PRO A 378 -5.44 -31.76 -17.16
N MET A 379 -6.50 -31.52 -17.95
CA MET A 379 -6.63 -31.99 -19.33
C MET A 379 -6.22 -30.96 -20.40
N ASP A 380 -5.98 -29.69 -20.03
CA ASP A 380 -5.65 -28.60 -20.98
C ASP A 380 -4.14 -28.26 -21.01
N GLY A 381 -3.30 -29.14 -20.48
CA GLY A 381 -1.84 -29.08 -20.59
C GLY A 381 -1.36 -30.09 -21.62
N GLU A 382 -1.02 -29.63 -22.82
CA GLU A 382 -0.18 -30.39 -23.75
C GLU A 382 1.14 -30.74 -23.06
N GLN A 383 1.16 -31.92 -22.44
CA GLN A 383 2.33 -32.57 -21.92
C GLN A 383 2.88 -33.43 -23.06
N THR A 384 3.84 -32.88 -23.81
CA THR A 384 4.75 -33.70 -24.59
C THR A 384 5.46 -34.63 -23.61
N TRP A 385 5.06 -35.89 -23.59
CA TRP A 385 5.85 -36.96 -23.01
C TRP A 385 7.25 -36.87 -23.62
N PRO A 386 8.33 -36.90 -22.82
CA PRO A 386 9.63 -37.24 -23.35
C PRO A 386 9.49 -38.58 -24.08
N THR A 387 9.83 -38.62 -25.37
CA THR A 387 9.85 -39.85 -26.16
C THR A 387 10.70 -40.91 -25.46
N GLU A 388 10.34 -42.19 -25.59
CA GLU A 388 11.05 -43.35 -25.01
C GLU A 388 12.57 -43.29 -25.19
N ALA A 389 13.04 -42.69 -26.29
CA ALA A 389 14.47 -42.47 -26.58
C ALA A 389 15.20 -41.50 -25.62
N GLU A 390 14.52 -40.53 -24.99
CA GLU A 390 15.13 -39.59 -24.03
C GLU A 390 15.16 -40.16 -22.60
N LEU A 391 14.25 -41.11 -22.29
CA LEU A 391 14.25 -41.86 -21.04
C LEU A 391 15.36 -42.93 -21.02
N GLU A 392 15.60 -43.59 -22.15
CA GLU A 392 16.74 -44.52 -22.31
C GLU A 392 18.09 -43.80 -22.21
N GLU A 393 18.22 -42.55 -22.69
CA GLU A 393 19.45 -41.76 -22.50
C GLU A 393 19.68 -41.31 -21.04
N ALA A 394 18.60 -41.15 -20.26
CA ALA A 394 18.69 -40.82 -18.83
C ALA A 394 18.98 -42.05 -17.95
N GLU A 395 18.39 -43.21 -18.28
CA GLU A 395 18.72 -44.49 -17.61
C GLU A 395 20.16 -44.92 -17.91
N ALA A 396 20.64 -44.76 -19.16
CA ALA A 396 22.03 -45.04 -19.53
C ALA A 396 23.07 -44.13 -18.84
N LEU A 397 22.64 -43.00 -18.26
CA LEU A 397 23.48 -42.10 -17.46
C LEU A 397 23.44 -42.40 -15.95
N THR A 398 22.61 -43.34 -15.50
CA THR A 398 22.48 -43.73 -14.09
C THR A 398 23.14 -45.05 -13.71
N ASP A 399 23.81 -45.73 -14.65
CA ASP A 399 24.71 -46.86 -14.39
C ASP A 399 26.16 -46.50 -14.71
N HIS A 400 26.80 -45.76 -13.79
CA HIS A 400 28.24 -45.84 -13.51
C HIS A 400 28.59 -44.95 -12.30
N MET A 401 28.44 -45.51 -11.10
CA MET A 401 29.08 -44.99 -9.90
C MET A 401 30.08 -46.05 -9.41
N PRO A 402 31.40 -45.81 -9.49
CA PRO A 402 32.37 -46.65 -8.78
C PRO A 402 32.40 -46.24 -7.30
N ASP A 403 32.17 -47.22 -6.43
CA ASP A 403 32.52 -47.17 -5.01
C ASP A 403 34.01 -46.86 -4.85
N CYS A 404 34.31 -45.62 -4.44
CA CYS A 404 35.60 -45.22 -3.88
C CYS A 404 35.41 -43.97 -3.01
N PHE A 405 34.58 -44.09 -1.96
CA PHE A 405 34.39 -43.07 -0.93
C PHE A 405 34.55 -43.65 0.48
N PHE A 406 35.64 -44.40 0.72
CA PHE A 406 35.98 -44.85 2.08
C PHE A 406 37.47 -44.90 2.43
N LEU A 407 38.37 -44.31 1.61
CA LEU A 407 39.82 -44.37 1.87
C LEU A 407 40.54 -43.06 1.49
N PHE A 408 40.14 -41.91 2.06
CA PHE A 408 41.01 -40.70 2.03
C PHE A 408 40.70 -39.65 3.12
N CYS A 409 40.19 -40.04 4.29
CA CYS A 409 40.01 -39.13 5.44
C CYS A 409 40.72 -39.61 6.72
N LYS A 410 41.75 -40.46 6.61
CA LYS A 410 42.52 -40.95 7.76
C LYS A 410 44.01 -40.57 7.76
N GLN A 411 44.43 -39.58 6.97
CA GLN A 411 45.85 -39.26 6.82
C GLN A 411 46.14 -37.76 6.68
N LEU A 412 45.64 -36.92 7.58
CA LEU A 412 46.22 -35.59 7.84
C LEU A 412 45.95 -35.20 9.30
N ASN A 413 46.75 -35.75 10.20
CA ASN A 413 46.89 -35.28 11.59
C ASN A 413 47.35 -33.83 11.58
N LEU A 414 46.44 -32.90 11.93
CA LEU A 414 46.79 -31.54 12.33
C LEU A 414 46.05 -31.24 13.65
N THR A 415 46.84 -31.07 14.69
CA THR A 415 46.43 -30.71 16.06
C THR A 415 45.82 -29.32 16.10
N PRO A 416 44.68 -29.11 16.76
CA PRO A 416 44.27 -27.77 17.20
C PRO A 416 45.25 -27.29 18.28
N TRP A 417 45.87 -26.14 18.05
CA TRP A 417 46.59 -25.42 19.10
C TRP A 417 45.52 -24.79 20.02
N GLU A 418 45.41 -25.31 21.24
CA GLU A 418 44.72 -24.62 22.34
C GLU A 418 45.56 -23.40 22.73
N GLU A 419 45.11 -22.21 22.35
CA GLU A 419 45.58 -20.98 22.98
C GLU A 419 44.80 -20.76 24.27
N ASN A 420 45.47 -21.15 25.36
CA ASN A 420 45.07 -20.86 26.71
C ASN A 420 45.45 -19.40 27.02
N SER A 421 44.49 -18.47 27.00
CA SER A 421 44.68 -17.14 27.58
C SER A 421 43.57 -16.83 28.59
N SER A 422 43.73 -17.38 29.80
CA SER A 422 43.03 -16.91 30.98
C SER A 422 43.60 -15.56 31.39
N THR A 423 42.92 -14.47 31.07
CA THR A 423 43.11 -13.19 31.77
C THR A 423 41.79 -12.81 32.41
N GLY A 424 41.68 -13.07 33.72
CA GLY A 424 40.51 -12.71 34.49
C GLY A 424 40.26 -11.21 34.46
N ARG A 425 39.05 -10.82 34.07
CA ARG A 425 38.45 -9.54 34.44
C ARG A 425 37.05 -9.77 34.99
N THR A 426 36.99 -9.50 36.29
CA THR A 426 35.87 -9.28 37.20
C THR A 426 34.47 -9.00 36.60
N GLY A 427 33.54 -9.94 36.82
CA GLY A 427 32.37 -9.73 37.70
C GLY A 427 31.15 -8.94 37.21
N ALA A 428 31.22 -8.28 36.05
CA ALA A 428 30.05 -7.59 35.45
C ALA A 428 29.68 -8.13 34.05
N ASP A 429 30.64 -8.68 33.32
CA ASP A 429 30.47 -9.10 31.92
C ASP A 429 29.76 -10.45 31.73
N GLN A 430 29.85 -11.38 32.71
CA GLN A 430 29.24 -12.71 32.60
C GLN A 430 27.70 -12.71 32.48
N LYS A 431 27.04 -11.64 32.94
CA LYS A 431 25.58 -11.47 32.80
C LYS A 431 25.15 -10.99 31.42
N TYR A 432 26.08 -10.48 30.62
CA TYR A 432 25.82 -9.95 29.27
C TYR A 432 25.84 -11.08 28.23
N ASP A 433 26.74 -12.05 28.41
CA ASP A 433 26.92 -13.19 27.51
C ASP A 433 25.80 -14.24 27.62
N GLU A 434 25.14 -14.37 28.78
CA GLU A 434 24.05 -15.35 29.00
C GLU A 434 22.75 -15.02 28.21
N GLY A 435 22.63 -13.82 27.62
CA GLY A 435 21.46 -13.37 26.88
C GLY A 435 21.66 -13.19 25.37
N MET A 436 22.86 -13.42 24.83
CA MET A 436 23.19 -13.26 23.41
C MET A 436 23.19 -14.61 22.70
N ASP A 437 22.33 -14.80 21.71
CA ASP A 437 22.41 -15.97 20.83
C ASP A 437 23.52 -15.74 19.79
N GLU A 438 24.69 -16.32 20.04
CA GLU A 438 25.87 -16.23 19.15
C GLU A 438 25.56 -16.63 17.70
N ALA A 439 24.57 -17.52 17.48
CA ALA A 439 24.19 -17.94 16.14
C ALA A 439 23.46 -16.84 15.38
N GLU A 440 22.55 -16.10 16.03
CA GLU A 440 21.83 -14.98 15.43
C GLU A 440 22.76 -13.82 15.10
N GLU A 441 23.68 -13.50 16.02
CA GLU A 441 24.70 -12.47 15.80
C GLU A 441 25.65 -12.86 14.65
N GLY A 442 26.07 -14.12 14.62
CA GLY A 442 26.88 -14.68 13.54
C GLY A 442 26.18 -14.58 12.18
N GLU A 443 24.89 -14.90 12.11
CA GLU A 443 24.08 -14.70 10.91
C GLU A 443 23.91 -13.22 10.53
N GLY A 444 23.64 -12.36 11.51
CA GLY A 444 23.55 -10.91 11.33
C GLY A 444 24.82 -10.34 10.72
N LEU A 445 25.98 -10.70 11.28
CA LEU A 445 27.29 -10.26 10.81
C LEU A 445 27.58 -10.76 9.38
N ARG A 446 27.20 -12.01 9.08
CA ARG A 446 27.27 -12.56 7.71
C ARG A 446 26.40 -11.75 6.76
N ARG A 447 25.16 -11.39 7.14
CA ARG A 447 24.26 -10.56 6.32
C ARG A 447 24.85 -9.17 6.05
N TYR A 448 25.42 -8.52 7.07
CA TYR A 448 26.12 -7.24 6.89
C TYR A 448 27.33 -7.35 5.96
N ARG A 449 28.14 -8.41 6.12
CA ARG A 449 29.28 -8.68 5.24
C ARG A 449 28.82 -8.91 3.79
N GLU A 450 27.78 -9.71 3.58
CA GLU A 450 27.18 -9.94 2.25
C GLU A 450 26.62 -8.66 1.63
N ALA A 451 25.95 -7.82 2.42
CA ALA A 451 25.39 -6.56 1.95
C ALA A 451 26.49 -5.59 1.52
N ARG A 452 27.52 -5.39 2.36
CA ARG A 452 28.70 -4.56 2.03
C ARG A 452 29.45 -5.11 0.81
N ALA A 453 29.63 -6.43 0.72
CA ALA A 453 30.27 -7.06 -0.43
C ALA A 453 29.46 -6.84 -1.72
N ASN A 454 28.12 -6.94 -1.66
CA ASN A 454 27.26 -6.70 -2.82
C ASN A 454 27.19 -5.22 -3.21
N GLU A 455 27.39 -4.29 -2.28
CA GLU A 455 27.49 -2.86 -2.55
C GLU A 455 28.80 -2.53 -3.29
N MET A 456 29.93 -3.07 -2.82
CA MET A 456 31.23 -2.92 -3.48
C MET A 456 31.29 -3.65 -4.84
N PHE A 457 30.76 -4.87 -4.90
CA PHE A 457 30.83 -5.77 -6.04
C PHE A 457 29.43 -6.30 -6.41
N PRO A 458 28.67 -5.53 -7.22
CA PRO A 458 27.26 -5.83 -7.47
C PRO A 458 27.06 -7.08 -8.35
N ASP A 459 26.41 -8.09 -7.77
CA ASP A 459 26.08 -9.37 -8.41
C ASP A 459 27.27 -10.22 -8.86
N GLU A 460 28.49 -9.93 -8.41
CA GLU A 460 29.66 -10.76 -8.68
C GLU A 460 29.52 -12.11 -7.94
N VAL A 461 29.83 -13.21 -8.64
CA VAL A 461 29.79 -14.58 -8.11
C VAL A 461 30.97 -15.35 -8.67
N ASP A 462 31.72 -15.97 -7.79
CA ASP A 462 32.84 -16.82 -8.19
C ASP A 462 32.35 -18.14 -8.80
N THR A 463 33.01 -18.61 -9.85
CA THR A 463 32.75 -19.92 -10.45
C THR A 463 33.27 -21.02 -9.53
N PRO A 464 32.50 -22.10 -9.27
CA PRO A 464 32.97 -23.17 -8.42
C PRO A 464 34.00 -24.00 -9.19
N LEU A 465 34.94 -24.60 -8.46
CA LEU A 465 35.90 -25.55 -9.02
C LEU A 465 35.26 -26.93 -9.23
N ASP A 466 34.36 -27.32 -8.32
CA ASP A 466 33.84 -28.69 -8.26
C ASP A 466 32.76 -28.98 -9.31
N ILE A 467 31.98 -27.97 -9.71
CA ILE A 467 30.82 -28.12 -10.60
C ILE A 467 31.07 -27.35 -11.89
N PRO A 468 30.92 -27.98 -13.09
CA PRO A 468 31.01 -27.27 -14.36
C PRO A 468 30.08 -26.06 -14.43
N ALA A 469 30.61 -24.94 -14.95
CA ALA A 469 29.87 -23.69 -15.00
C ALA A 469 28.63 -23.80 -15.90
N LYS A 470 28.68 -24.61 -16.97
CA LYS A 470 27.52 -24.89 -17.83
C LYS A 470 26.35 -25.48 -17.05
N THR A 471 26.62 -26.40 -16.12
CA THR A 471 25.60 -27.07 -15.30
C THR A 471 25.06 -26.11 -14.24
N ARG A 472 25.94 -25.40 -13.53
CA ARG A 472 25.53 -24.43 -12.50
C ARG A 472 24.69 -23.29 -13.07
N PHE A 473 25.02 -22.81 -14.26
CA PHE A 473 24.38 -21.67 -14.91
C PHE A 473 23.51 -22.05 -16.11
N GLN A 474 23.05 -23.30 -16.21
CA GLN A 474 22.28 -23.82 -17.35
C GLN A 474 21.02 -22.99 -17.66
N LYS A 475 20.34 -22.49 -16.62
CA LYS A 475 19.11 -21.67 -16.74
C LYS A 475 19.40 -20.19 -17.06
N PHE A 476 20.65 -19.81 -17.26
CA PHE A 476 21.05 -18.43 -17.55
C PHE A 476 21.37 -18.26 -19.03
N ARG A 477 21.07 -17.06 -19.55
CA ARG A 477 21.46 -16.64 -20.89
C ARG A 477 22.16 -15.29 -20.89
N GLY A 478 23.07 -15.10 -21.85
CA GLY A 478 23.66 -13.81 -22.13
C GLY A 478 22.67 -12.90 -22.85
N LEU A 479 22.67 -11.61 -22.50
CA LEU A 479 21.95 -10.58 -23.26
C LEU A 479 22.96 -9.55 -23.77
N LYS A 480 22.85 -9.20 -25.04
CA LYS A 480 23.64 -8.12 -25.66
C LYS A 480 23.37 -6.77 -24.99
N SER A 481 22.11 -6.47 -24.74
CA SER A 481 21.71 -5.24 -24.04
C SER A 481 20.51 -5.52 -23.16
N PHE A 482 20.64 -5.19 -21.87
CA PHE A 482 19.54 -5.34 -20.93
C PHE A 482 18.30 -4.52 -21.32
N ARG A 483 18.48 -3.38 -21.99
CA ARG A 483 17.36 -2.51 -22.40
C ARG A 483 16.71 -2.97 -23.70
N SER A 484 17.48 -3.27 -24.75
CA SER A 484 16.92 -3.51 -26.09
C SER A 484 16.67 -4.98 -26.43
N SER A 485 17.41 -5.94 -25.86
CA SER A 485 17.23 -7.37 -26.21
C SER A 485 15.89 -7.89 -25.68
N PRO A 486 15.00 -8.46 -26.51
CA PRO A 486 13.69 -8.92 -26.06
C PRO A 486 13.81 -10.07 -25.05
N TRP A 487 12.81 -10.19 -24.18
CA TRP A 487 12.64 -11.33 -23.28
C TRP A 487 11.15 -11.66 -23.24
N ASP A 488 10.77 -12.88 -23.59
CA ASP A 488 9.37 -13.28 -23.62
C ASP A 488 8.81 -13.48 -22.20
N PRO A 489 7.72 -12.77 -21.80
CA PRO A 489 7.05 -12.95 -20.53
C PRO A 489 6.33 -14.29 -20.35
N LEU A 490 6.14 -15.10 -21.39
CA LEU A 490 5.46 -16.40 -21.29
C LEU A 490 6.40 -17.61 -21.37
N GLU A 491 7.71 -17.35 -21.48
CA GLU A 491 8.73 -18.39 -21.52
C GLU A 491 9.04 -18.95 -20.11
N ASN A 492 9.16 -20.28 -20.00
CA ASN A 492 9.61 -21.02 -18.80
C ASN A 492 8.81 -20.68 -17.52
N LEU A 493 7.48 -20.68 -17.61
CA LEU A 493 6.59 -20.37 -16.50
C LEU A 493 6.58 -21.48 -15.43
N PRO A 494 6.63 -21.14 -14.13
CA PRO A 494 6.41 -22.10 -13.05
C PRO A 494 4.96 -22.60 -13.04
N LEU A 495 4.74 -23.79 -12.46
CA LEU A 495 3.39 -24.34 -12.24
C LEU A 495 2.48 -23.35 -11.48
N ASP A 496 3.03 -22.60 -10.52
CA ASP A 496 2.28 -21.59 -9.75
C ASP A 496 1.59 -20.53 -10.63
N PHE A 497 2.10 -20.27 -11.84
CA PHE A 497 1.51 -19.31 -12.77
C PHE A 497 0.20 -19.80 -13.40
N SER A 498 -0.09 -21.10 -13.36
CA SER A 498 -1.38 -21.66 -13.80
C SER A 498 -2.52 -21.35 -12.81
N ARG A 499 -2.18 -21.18 -11.51
CA ARG A 499 -3.15 -20.95 -10.43
C ARG A 499 -3.61 -19.50 -10.30
N ILE A 500 -2.91 -18.57 -10.96
CA ILE A 500 -3.15 -17.13 -10.83
C ILE A 500 -3.99 -16.58 -11.97
N TYR A 501 -4.72 -15.51 -11.67
CA TYR A 501 -5.48 -14.78 -12.66
C TYR A 501 -4.65 -13.67 -13.32
N GLN A 502 -4.78 -13.56 -14.65
CA GLN A 502 -4.18 -12.49 -15.43
C GLN A 502 -5.26 -11.60 -16.03
N PHE A 503 -5.07 -10.29 -15.92
CA PHE A 503 -5.89 -9.32 -16.64
C PHE A 503 -5.32 -9.05 -18.04
N GLN A 504 -6.19 -8.99 -19.04
CA GLN A 504 -5.79 -8.54 -20.39
C GLN A 504 -5.27 -7.10 -20.37
N ASN A 505 -5.97 -6.21 -19.66
CA ASN A 505 -5.55 -4.83 -19.42
C ASN A 505 -6.04 -4.37 -18.03
N PHE A 506 -5.10 -4.28 -17.09
CA PHE A 506 -5.38 -3.96 -15.69
C PHE A 506 -6.00 -2.56 -15.52
N GLU A 507 -5.46 -1.54 -16.18
CA GLU A 507 -5.93 -0.16 -15.99
C GLU A 507 -7.34 0.09 -16.53
N ARG A 508 -7.67 -0.53 -17.67
CA ARG A 508 -9.01 -0.43 -18.26
C ARG A 508 -10.03 -1.11 -17.36
N MET A 509 -9.73 -2.32 -16.89
CA MET A 509 -10.61 -3.06 -15.99
C MET A 509 -10.80 -2.33 -14.67
N ARG A 510 -9.72 -1.83 -14.06
CA ARG A 510 -9.80 -0.99 -12.86
C ARG A 510 -10.71 0.22 -13.04
N ARG A 511 -10.58 0.96 -14.15
CA ARG A 511 -11.43 2.14 -14.42
C ARG A 511 -12.90 1.76 -14.57
N ARG A 512 -13.18 0.64 -15.23
CA ARG A 512 -14.55 0.10 -15.38
C ARG A 512 -15.14 -0.29 -14.03
N ILE A 513 -14.48 -1.13 -13.26
CA ILE A 513 -14.96 -1.58 -11.94
C ILE A 513 -15.22 -0.41 -11.00
N LEU A 514 -14.34 0.59 -10.99
CA LEU A 514 -14.52 1.78 -10.16
C LEU A 514 -15.64 2.71 -10.66
N ALA A 515 -15.95 2.71 -11.95
CA ALA A 515 -17.07 3.45 -12.51
C ALA A 515 -18.40 2.74 -12.20
N ASP A 516 -18.43 1.42 -12.38
CA ASP A 516 -19.59 0.57 -12.09
C ASP A 516 -19.97 0.66 -10.60
N ALA A 517 -18.99 0.49 -9.70
CA ALA A 517 -19.17 0.70 -8.26
C ALA A 517 -19.53 2.15 -7.88
N ALA A 518 -19.35 3.12 -8.77
CA ALA A 518 -19.73 4.50 -8.54
C ALA A 518 -21.15 4.83 -9.01
N SER A 519 -21.65 4.14 -10.02
CA SER A 519 -23.02 4.24 -10.56
C SER A 519 -24.04 3.36 -9.85
N GLU A 520 -23.59 2.38 -9.07
CA GLU A 520 -24.46 1.55 -8.24
C GLU A 520 -25.17 2.39 -7.17
N GLU A 521 -26.48 2.53 -7.32
CA GLU A 521 -27.39 3.12 -6.33
C GLU A 521 -28.22 2.04 -5.60
N GLU A 522 -28.12 0.79 -6.03
CA GLU A 522 -28.85 -0.35 -5.47
C GLU A 522 -28.04 -1.00 -4.33
N GLY A 523 -28.44 -0.79 -3.09
CA GLY A 523 -27.75 -1.33 -1.91
C GLY A 523 -28.12 -0.63 -0.60
N ALA A 524 -27.55 -1.12 0.50
CA ALA A 524 -27.66 -0.46 1.78
C ALA A 524 -26.78 0.80 1.79
N MET A 525 -27.41 1.98 1.93
CA MET A 525 -26.75 3.27 1.75
C MET A 525 -25.85 3.64 2.94
N ALA A 526 -24.84 4.48 2.68
CA ALA A 526 -23.98 5.01 3.74
C ALA A 526 -24.80 5.82 4.75
N GLY A 527 -24.61 5.54 6.04
CA GLY A 527 -25.35 6.14 7.15
C GLY A 527 -26.42 5.25 7.78
N TRP A 528 -26.82 4.18 7.10
CA TRP A 528 -27.76 3.23 7.66
C TRP A 528 -27.09 2.35 8.71
N TYR A 529 -27.82 2.09 9.79
CA TYR A 529 -27.44 1.10 10.80
C TYR A 529 -27.95 -0.26 10.34
N VAL A 530 -27.03 -1.19 10.11
CA VAL A 530 -27.34 -2.50 9.53
C VAL A 530 -26.77 -3.63 10.39
N THR A 531 -27.39 -4.80 10.31
CA THR A 531 -26.87 -6.07 10.81
C THR A 531 -26.54 -6.98 9.62
N LEU A 532 -25.28 -7.40 9.55
CA LEU A 532 -24.74 -8.26 8.50
C LEU A 532 -24.64 -9.68 9.00
N HIS A 533 -25.21 -10.63 8.25
CA HIS A 533 -25.08 -12.06 8.52
C HIS A 533 -24.00 -12.66 7.62
N ILE A 534 -22.85 -13.00 8.21
CA ILE A 534 -21.67 -13.54 7.53
C ILE A 534 -21.61 -15.04 7.78
N VAL A 535 -21.42 -15.83 6.72
CA VAL A 535 -21.43 -17.30 6.78
C VAL A 535 -20.01 -17.85 6.97
N ASP A 536 -19.89 -19.01 7.60
CA ASP A 536 -18.66 -19.80 7.76
C ASP A 536 -17.51 -19.05 8.45
N VAL A 537 -17.83 -18.31 9.51
CA VAL A 537 -16.84 -17.59 10.30
C VAL A 537 -16.39 -18.45 11.49
N PRO A 538 -15.07 -18.53 11.78
CA PRO A 538 -14.59 -19.27 12.95
C PRO A 538 -14.84 -18.52 14.27
N LEU A 539 -15.01 -19.27 15.36
CA LEU A 539 -15.25 -18.72 16.70
C LEU A 539 -14.14 -17.77 17.19
N SER A 540 -12.90 -17.97 16.75
CA SER A 540 -11.74 -17.13 17.10
C SER A 540 -11.94 -15.65 16.76
N VAL A 541 -12.76 -15.34 15.74
CA VAL A 541 -13.13 -13.96 15.39
C VAL A 541 -13.94 -13.32 16.52
N MET A 542 -14.91 -14.04 17.07
CA MET A 542 -15.75 -13.54 18.17
C MET A 542 -14.95 -13.38 19.46
N GLU A 543 -14.06 -14.32 19.76
CA GLU A 543 -13.16 -14.26 20.92
C GLU A 543 -12.23 -13.03 20.84
N SER A 544 -11.67 -12.76 19.65
CA SER A 544 -10.86 -11.58 19.43
C SER A 544 -11.64 -10.28 19.66
N PHE A 545 -12.90 -10.23 19.26
CA PHE A 545 -13.77 -9.08 19.48
C PHE A 545 -14.12 -8.90 20.98
N GLN A 546 -14.38 -10.00 21.69
CA GLN A 546 -14.60 -9.98 23.15
C GLN A 546 -13.35 -9.56 23.93
N SER A 547 -12.15 -9.88 23.42
CA SER A 547 -10.88 -9.40 23.99
C SER A 547 -10.65 -7.89 23.79
N GLY A 548 -11.53 -7.20 23.04
CA GLY A 548 -11.50 -5.76 22.82
C GLY A 548 -10.84 -5.32 21.50
N LYS A 549 -10.47 -6.26 20.61
CA LYS A 549 -9.93 -5.92 19.30
C LYS A 549 -11.03 -5.40 18.36
N PRO A 550 -10.77 -4.31 17.60
CA PRO A 550 -11.77 -3.74 16.70
C PRO A 550 -12.01 -4.67 15.52
N LEU A 551 -13.28 -5.00 15.27
CA LEU A 551 -13.67 -5.78 14.09
C LEU A 551 -14.08 -4.83 12.95
N VAL A 552 -13.26 -4.85 11.90
CA VAL A 552 -13.41 -4.01 10.71
C VAL A 552 -13.83 -4.86 9.52
N LEU A 553 -14.94 -4.46 8.91
CA LEU A 553 -15.53 -5.13 7.76
C LEU A 553 -15.41 -4.24 6.53
N VAL A 554 -14.97 -4.81 5.42
CA VAL A 554 -14.82 -4.09 4.15
C VAL A 554 -15.40 -4.93 3.03
N SER A 555 -16.27 -4.35 2.20
CA SER A 555 -16.71 -5.02 0.99
C SER A 555 -15.61 -5.00 -0.06
N LEU A 556 -15.38 -6.16 -0.65
CA LEU A 556 -14.42 -6.35 -1.73
C LEU A 556 -15.03 -5.93 -3.06
N LEU A 557 -14.18 -5.40 -3.93
CA LEU A 557 -14.53 -5.13 -5.31
C LEU A 557 -14.54 -6.43 -6.13
N PRO A 558 -15.23 -6.44 -7.29
CA PRO A 558 -15.18 -7.57 -8.20
C PRO A 558 -13.75 -8.01 -8.52
N HIS A 559 -13.49 -9.32 -8.41
CA HIS A 559 -12.18 -9.96 -8.64
C HIS A 559 -11.08 -9.62 -7.62
N GLU A 560 -11.36 -8.94 -6.51
CA GLU A 560 -10.37 -8.58 -5.47
C GLU A 560 -9.96 -9.79 -4.60
N GLN A 561 -10.70 -10.89 -4.66
CA GLN A 561 -10.37 -12.14 -3.97
C GLN A 561 -9.36 -13.01 -4.75
N LYS A 562 -9.30 -12.81 -6.07
CA LYS A 562 -8.51 -13.66 -6.97
C LYS A 562 -7.01 -13.45 -6.76
N MET A 563 -6.24 -14.52 -6.79
CA MET A 563 -4.77 -14.47 -6.66
C MET A 563 -4.10 -13.97 -7.94
N SER A 564 -3.11 -13.09 -7.79
CA SER A 564 -2.23 -12.66 -8.89
C SER A 564 -0.86 -12.22 -8.38
N VAL A 565 0.00 -11.74 -9.28
CA VAL A 565 1.27 -11.14 -8.90
C VAL A 565 1.06 -9.65 -8.66
N MET A 566 1.20 -9.23 -7.40
CA MET A 566 1.11 -7.84 -6.99
C MET A 566 2.49 -7.18 -7.00
N HIS A 567 2.55 -5.95 -7.50
CA HIS A 567 3.74 -5.11 -7.49
C HIS A 567 3.54 -3.89 -6.59
N MET A 568 4.41 -3.75 -5.60
CA MET A 568 4.37 -2.70 -4.59
C MET A 568 5.62 -1.84 -4.72
N LEU A 569 5.45 -0.53 -4.83
CA LEU A 569 6.55 0.42 -4.84
C LEU A 569 6.86 0.84 -3.42
N VAL A 570 8.02 0.44 -2.90
CA VAL A 570 8.42 0.66 -1.51
C VAL A 570 9.72 1.43 -1.42
N ARG A 571 9.89 2.15 -0.31
CA ARG A 571 11.14 2.75 0.14
C ARG A 571 11.44 2.23 1.54
N GLN A 572 12.72 1.98 1.82
CA GLN A 572 13.14 1.63 3.17
C GLN A 572 12.82 2.78 4.13
N HIS A 573 12.34 2.44 5.32
CA HIS A 573 12.08 3.43 6.36
C HIS A 573 13.41 3.81 7.05
N PRO A 574 13.71 5.10 7.27
CA PRO A 574 14.97 5.53 7.87
C PRO A 574 15.26 5.00 9.28
N SER A 575 14.26 4.53 10.03
CA SER A 575 14.46 3.98 11.37
C SER A 575 15.14 2.62 11.36
N ASN A 576 15.07 1.90 10.23
CA ASN A 576 15.65 0.57 10.12
C ASN A 576 16.85 0.58 9.16
N THR A 577 18.04 0.41 9.71
CA THR A 577 19.30 0.31 8.97
C THR A 577 19.73 -1.12 8.68
N GLU A 578 18.95 -2.12 9.10
CA GLU A 578 19.27 -3.53 8.84
C GLU A 578 19.19 -3.84 7.34
N PRO A 579 20.16 -4.56 6.78
CA PRO A 579 20.11 -5.00 5.39
C PRO A 579 19.12 -6.16 5.23
N ILE A 580 18.12 -5.97 4.38
CA ILE A 580 17.03 -6.94 4.19
C ILE A 580 17.19 -7.63 2.85
N LYS A 581 17.15 -8.96 2.87
CA LYS A 581 17.44 -9.79 1.72
C LYS A 581 16.17 -10.03 0.90
N SER A 582 16.33 -10.13 -0.41
CA SER A 582 15.27 -10.60 -1.29
C SER A 582 14.84 -12.02 -0.91
N LYS A 583 13.54 -12.31 -0.96
CA LYS A 583 12.91 -13.59 -0.59
C LYS A 583 12.96 -13.93 0.91
N GLU A 584 13.23 -12.95 1.76
CA GLU A 584 12.97 -13.04 3.20
C GLU A 584 11.47 -12.94 3.45
N ASP A 585 10.98 -13.59 4.50
CA ASP A 585 9.57 -13.55 4.87
C ASP A 585 9.25 -12.23 5.57
N LEU A 586 8.25 -11.51 5.05
CA LEU A 586 7.88 -10.19 5.50
C LEU A 586 6.36 -10.12 5.71
N VAL A 587 5.94 -9.34 6.69
CA VAL A 587 4.53 -9.06 6.94
C VAL A 587 4.13 -7.84 6.10
N PHE A 588 3.19 -8.04 5.19
CA PHE A 588 2.64 -6.99 4.34
C PHE A 588 1.28 -6.54 4.86
N GLN A 589 1.11 -5.23 4.94
CA GLN A 589 -0.19 -4.61 5.10
C GLN A 589 -0.50 -3.77 3.85
N CYS A 590 -1.33 -4.30 2.96
CA CYS A 590 -1.74 -3.66 1.72
C CYS A 590 -3.19 -3.18 1.83
N GLY A 591 -3.37 -1.87 2.10
CA GLY A 591 -4.69 -1.30 2.35
C GLY A 591 -5.37 -1.94 3.58
N PHE A 592 -6.40 -2.75 3.34
CA PHE A 592 -7.13 -3.46 4.39
C PHE A 592 -6.61 -4.88 4.65
N ARG A 593 -5.91 -5.49 3.69
CA ARG A 593 -5.39 -6.85 3.80
C ARG A 593 -4.06 -6.88 4.56
N ARG A 594 -3.88 -7.90 5.39
CA ARG A 594 -2.64 -8.24 6.08
C ARG A 594 -2.28 -9.68 5.73
N PHE A 595 -1.01 -9.95 5.44
CA PHE A 595 -0.53 -11.29 5.11
C PHE A 595 0.99 -11.37 5.23
N ARG A 596 1.53 -12.58 5.39
CA ARG A 596 2.97 -12.86 5.28
C ARG A 596 3.30 -13.36 3.89
N ALA A 597 4.44 -12.93 3.37
CA ALA A 597 4.97 -13.46 2.12
C ALA A 597 6.45 -13.13 1.89
N SER A 598 7.08 -13.89 1.01
CA SER A 598 8.46 -13.68 0.55
C SER A 598 8.47 -12.89 -0.77
N ALA A 599 8.80 -11.61 -0.70
CA ALA A 599 8.83 -10.74 -1.87
C ALA A 599 10.18 -10.77 -2.62
N ILE A 600 10.11 -10.53 -3.93
CA ILE A 600 11.29 -10.28 -4.76
C ILE A 600 11.47 -8.80 -5.00
N PHE A 601 12.69 -8.31 -4.78
CA PHE A 601 13.03 -6.92 -5.02
C PHE A 601 13.52 -6.70 -6.44
N SER A 602 13.02 -5.65 -7.07
CA SER A 602 13.38 -5.28 -8.44
C SER A 602 13.49 -3.76 -8.59
N GLN A 603 14.30 -3.32 -9.55
CA GLN A 603 14.42 -1.89 -9.85
C GLN A 603 13.11 -1.31 -10.41
N HIS A 604 12.79 -0.08 -9.99
CA HIS A 604 11.70 0.69 -10.57
C HIS A 604 12.16 1.40 -11.86
N THR A 605 12.00 0.72 -12.99
CA THR A 605 12.30 1.23 -14.34
C THR A 605 11.05 1.20 -15.22
N SER A 606 11.03 2.00 -16.29
CA SER A 606 9.93 2.00 -17.28
C SER A 606 10.10 0.98 -18.41
N ALA A 607 11.20 0.22 -18.41
CA ALA A 607 11.45 -0.83 -19.40
C ALA A 607 10.75 -2.14 -19.00
N ASP A 608 10.54 -3.06 -19.93
CA ASP A 608 9.81 -4.32 -19.67
C ASP A 608 10.59 -5.29 -18.75
N LYS A 609 11.92 -5.20 -18.77
CA LYS A 609 12.82 -6.01 -17.94
C LYS A 609 13.29 -5.20 -16.75
N HIS A 610 13.21 -5.81 -15.58
CA HIS A 610 13.63 -5.23 -14.32
C HIS A 610 14.74 -6.05 -13.71
N LYS A 611 15.83 -5.40 -13.31
CA LYS A 611 16.92 -6.06 -12.62
C LYS A 611 16.45 -6.42 -11.21
N MET A 612 16.63 -7.67 -10.80
CA MET A 612 16.45 -8.10 -9.43
C MET A 612 17.54 -7.49 -8.55
N GLU A 613 17.17 -6.99 -7.38
CA GLU A 613 18.11 -6.56 -6.35
C GLU A 613 18.19 -7.64 -5.25
N ARG A 614 19.40 -7.92 -4.76
CA ARG A 614 19.61 -8.91 -3.69
C ARG A 614 19.19 -8.38 -2.32
N PHE A 615 19.35 -7.09 -2.11
CA PHE A 615 19.01 -6.38 -0.88
C PHE A 615 18.11 -5.18 -1.17
N LEU A 616 17.33 -4.78 -0.18
CA LEU A 616 16.58 -3.52 -0.25
C LEU A 616 17.56 -2.34 -0.24
N ARG A 617 17.35 -1.37 -1.13
CA ARG A 617 18.20 -0.16 -1.19
C ARG A 617 17.62 0.95 -0.32
N PRO A 618 18.44 1.64 0.50
CA PRO A 618 17.97 2.74 1.32
C PRO A 618 17.62 3.98 0.49
N ASP A 619 18.45 4.31 -0.51
CA ASP A 619 18.35 5.60 -1.22
C ASP A 619 17.30 5.63 -2.33
N ALA A 620 16.88 4.46 -2.82
CA ALA A 620 16.12 4.35 -4.05
C ALA A 620 14.85 3.50 -3.89
N PRO A 621 13.72 3.93 -4.48
CA PRO A 621 12.51 3.14 -4.44
C PRO A 621 12.71 1.82 -5.20
N THR A 622 12.21 0.75 -4.59
CA THR A 622 12.36 -0.63 -5.07
C THR A 622 10.98 -1.23 -5.21
N VAL A 623 10.78 -2.06 -6.23
CA VAL A 623 9.50 -2.75 -6.47
C VAL A 623 9.57 -4.14 -5.87
N MET A 624 8.71 -4.39 -4.88
CA MET A 624 8.46 -5.71 -4.29
C MET A 624 7.39 -6.43 -5.11
N SER A 625 7.69 -7.64 -5.56
CA SER A 625 6.77 -8.50 -6.33
C SER A 625 6.46 -9.76 -5.55
N VAL A 626 5.17 -10.07 -5.39
CA VAL A 626 4.69 -11.16 -4.52
C VAL A 626 3.38 -11.74 -5.05
N TYR A 627 3.10 -13.01 -4.77
CA TYR A 627 1.76 -13.57 -4.99
C TYR A 627 0.85 -13.13 -3.85
N ALA A 628 -0.26 -12.48 -4.19
CA ALA A 628 -1.24 -12.01 -3.23
C ALA A 628 -2.60 -11.75 -3.92
N PRO A 629 -3.70 -11.69 -3.15
CA PRO A 629 -5.01 -11.37 -3.68
C PRO A 629 -5.02 -9.98 -4.31
N ILE A 630 -5.52 -9.89 -5.53
CA ILE A 630 -5.55 -8.66 -6.32
C ILE A 630 -6.18 -7.54 -5.49
N THR A 631 -5.50 -6.41 -5.37
CA THR A 631 -6.05 -5.21 -4.74
C THR A 631 -5.99 -4.07 -5.74
N PHE A 632 -7.06 -3.29 -5.89
CA PHE A 632 -7.05 -2.16 -6.83
C PHE A 632 -6.36 -0.92 -6.22
N PRO A 633 -5.36 -0.33 -6.90
CA PRO A 633 -4.74 0.92 -6.47
C PRO A 633 -5.75 2.08 -6.43
N THR A 634 -5.55 3.11 -5.60
CA THR A 634 -4.37 3.42 -4.77
C THR A 634 -4.54 2.84 -3.37
N ALA A 635 -3.62 1.97 -2.92
CA ALA A 635 -3.57 1.46 -1.55
C ALA A 635 -2.17 1.72 -0.95
N GLY A 636 -2.12 2.18 0.30
CA GLY A 636 -0.86 2.29 1.04
C GLY A 636 -0.34 0.89 1.41
N VAL A 637 0.97 0.73 1.41
CA VAL A 637 1.65 -0.52 1.75
C VAL A 637 2.60 -0.25 2.90
N LEU A 638 2.48 -1.04 3.96
CA LEU A 638 3.46 -1.14 5.04
C LEU A 638 4.10 -2.53 4.97
N VAL A 639 5.40 -2.58 5.21
CA VAL A 639 6.17 -3.81 5.26
C VAL A 639 6.84 -3.88 6.61
N PHE A 640 6.56 -4.94 7.34
CA PHE A 640 7.15 -5.22 8.64
C PHE A 640 8.02 -6.46 8.58
N LYS A 641 9.08 -6.48 9.39
CA LYS A 641 9.85 -7.67 9.71
C LYS A 641 9.52 -8.09 11.13
N GLN A 642 9.18 -9.35 11.29
CA GLN A 642 8.91 -9.93 12.60
C GLN A 642 10.24 -10.34 13.25
N ARG A 643 10.48 -9.88 14.48
CA ARG A 643 11.56 -10.37 15.35
C ARG A 643 11.15 -11.68 16.00
N ASP A 644 12.12 -12.41 16.54
CA ASP A 644 11.93 -13.69 17.22
C ASP A 644 11.04 -13.54 18.47
N ASN A 645 11.12 -12.39 19.14
CA ASN A 645 10.24 -12.02 20.25
C ASN A 645 8.78 -11.73 19.83
N GLY A 646 8.44 -11.76 18.54
CA GLY A 646 7.11 -11.42 18.03
C GLY A 646 6.82 -9.93 17.84
N MET A 647 7.78 -9.05 18.10
CA MET A 647 7.68 -7.62 17.77
C MET A 647 7.80 -7.41 16.25
N GLN A 648 7.12 -6.39 15.73
CA GLN A 648 7.15 -6.08 14.30
C GLN A 648 7.85 -4.75 14.06
N ASP A 649 8.96 -4.78 13.31
CA ASP A 649 9.71 -3.58 12.93
C ASP A 649 9.25 -3.08 11.57
N LEU A 650 9.00 -1.76 11.48
CA LEU A 650 8.67 -1.12 10.22
C LEU A 650 9.93 -1.04 9.35
N VAL A 651 9.93 -1.81 8.28
CA VAL A 651 11.06 -1.94 7.35
C VAL A 651 10.93 -0.95 6.21
N ALA A 652 9.77 -0.91 5.58
CA ALA A 652 9.56 -0.16 4.37
C ALA A 652 8.13 0.34 4.27
N THR A 653 8.00 1.49 3.61
CA THR A 653 6.74 2.17 3.40
C THR A 653 6.56 2.42 1.91
N GLY A 654 5.33 2.32 1.43
CA GLY A 654 5.10 2.31 -0.01
C GLY A 654 3.66 2.44 -0.43
N THR A 655 3.46 2.24 -1.72
CA THR A 655 2.15 2.27 -2.36
C THR A 655 2.04 1.13 -3.36
N LEU A 656 0.83 0.64 -3.56
CA LEU A 656 0.54 -0.38 -4.56
C LEU A 656 0.64 0.23 -5.97
N LEU A 657 1.45 -0.40 -6.83
CA LEU A 657 1.68 0.05 -8.21
C LEU A 657 0.63 -0.56 -9.16
N SER A 658 0.72 -1.88 -9.37
CA SER A 658 -0.09 -2.63 -10.34
C SER A 658 -0.15 -4.11 -9.95
N CYS A 659 -1.07 -4.85 -10.55
CA CYS A 659 -1.17 -6.31 -10.45
C CYS A 659 -1.03 -6.89 -11.86
N ASP A 660 0.18 -7.35 -12.21
CA ASP A 660 0.47 -7.85 -13.57
C ASP A 660 1.54 -8.96 -13.57
N PRO A 661 1.18 -10.22 -13.85
CA PRO A 661 2.15 -11.33 -13.89
C PRO A 661 3.15 -11.24 -15.06
N ARG A 662 2.96 -10.30 -15.99
CA ARG A 662 3.82 -10.13 -17.19
C ARG A 662 5.11 -9.37 -16.91
N ARG A 663 5.23 -8.70 -15.75
CA ARG A 663 6.45 -7.99 -15.37
C ARG A 663 7.64 -8.94 -15.29
N VAL A 664 8.66 -8.74 -16.11
CA VAL A 664 9.82 -9.63 -16.17
C VAL A 664 10.90 -9.16 -15.19
N VAL A 665 11.13 -9.95 -14.13
CA VAL A 665 12.22 -9.73 -13.18
C VAL A 665 13.39 -10.66 -13.50
N LEU A 666 14.56 -10.09 -13.78
CA LEU A 666 15.77 -10.81 -14.18
C LEU A 666 16.85 -10.71 -13.09
N LYS A 667 17.27 -11.86 -12.58
CA LYS A 667 18.49 -11.98 -11.77
C LYS A 667 19.70 -11.91 -12.68
N ARG A 668 20.59 -10.97 -12.39
CA ARG A 668 21.91 -10.87 -13.01
C ARG A 668 22.93 -11.64 -12.16
N ILE A 669 23.85 -12.32 -12.82
CA ILE A 669 25.09 -12.82 -12.24
C ILE A 669 26.23 -12.29 -13.10
N VAL A 670 27.30 -11.85 -12.44
CA VAL A 670 28.52 -11.39 -13.09
C VAL A 670 29.64 -12.36 -12.76
N LEU A 671 30.18 -13.03 -13.79
CA LEU A 671 31.39 -13.84 -13.64
C LEU A 671 32.60 -12.95 -13.91
N SER A 672 33.55 -12.96 -12.99
CA SER A 672 34.79 -12.18 -13.06
C SER A 672 35.93 -13.03 -13.63
N GLY A 673 36.87 -12.37 -14.31
CA GLY A 673 38.06 -13.00 -14.85
C GLY A 673 39.18 -11.98 -14.98
N HIS A 674 40.41 -12.45 -14.85
CA HIS A 674 41.59 -11.60 -14.87
C HIS A 674 42.36 -11.75 -16.19
N PRO A 675 42.72 -10.65 -16.86
CA PRO A 675 43.60 -10.70 -18.03
C PRO A 675 45.00 -11.12 -17.56
N PHE A 676 45.57 -12.11 -18.24
CA PHE A 676 46.92 -12.62 -17.97
C PHE A 676 47.91 -12.12 -19.01
N LYS A 677 47.66 -12.38 -20.30
CA LYS A 677 48.52 -11.95 -21.41
C LYS A 677 47.78 -10.98 -22.31
N ILE A 678 48.24 -9.73 -22.38
CA ILE A 678 47.57 -8.66 -23.12
C ILE A 678 48.38 -8.34 -24.38
N ASN A 679 47.73 -8.47 -25.54
CA ASN A 679 48.20 -7.94 -26.82
C ASN A 679 47.36 -6.70 -27.18
N ARG A 680 47.64 -6.05 -28.32
CA ARG A 680 46.94 -4.82 -28.75
C ARG A 680 45.41 -4.91 -28.70
N ARG A 681 44.80 -5.92 -29.33
CA ARG A 681 43.32 -6.10 -29.36
C ARG A 681 42.84 -7.45 -28.83
N SER A 682 43.76 -8.32 -28.43
CA SER A 682 43.44 -9.65 -27.90
C SER A 682 44.07 -9.83 -26.54
N ALA A 683 43.36 -10.43 -25.59
CA ALA A 683 43.90 -10.77 -24.29
C ALA A 683 43.55 -12.22 -23.93
N VAL A 684 44.46 -12.91 -23.24
CA VAL A 684 44.19 -14.21 -22.63
C VAL A 684 43.66 -13.96 -21.23
N VAL A 685 42.48 -14.47 -20.91
CA VAL A 685 41.80 -14.32 -19.63
C VAL A 685 41.86 -15.65 -18.86
N ARG A 686 42.06 -15.57 -17.55
CA ARG A 686 42.06 -16.71 -16.60
C ARG A 686 41.09 -16.49 -15.45
N TYR A 687 40.80 -17.56 -14.71
CA TYR A 687 39.95 -17.59 -13.52
C TYR A 687 38.46 -17.26 -13.73
N MET A 688 38.01 -17.11 -14.98
CA MET A 688 36.57 -17.00 -15.26
C MET A 688 35.90 -18.38 -15.33
N PHE A 689 36.57 -19.35 -15.96
CA PHE A 689 36.16 -20.74 -16.06
C PHE A 689 37.34 -21.66 -15.77
N PHE A 690 37.05 -22.91 -15.45
CA PHE A 690 38.06 -23.94 -15.20
C PHE A 690 38.04 -25.06 -16.24
N ASN A 691 36.91 -25.24 -16.95
CA ASN A 691 36.77 -26.26 -18.00
C ASN A 691 36.74 -25.64 -19.40
N ARG A 692 37.23 -26.40 -20.38
CA ARG A 692 37.18 -26.02 -21.81
C ARG A 692 35.74 -25.96 -22.35
N ASP A 693 34.90 -26.91 -21.98
CA ASP A 693 33.52 -27.01 -22.48
C ASP A 693 32.66 -25.83 -22.01
N ASP A 694 32.91 -25.34 -20.80
CA ASP A 694 32.23 -24.17 -20.25
C ASP A 694 32.50 -22.94 -21.13
N ILE A 695 33.74 -22.75 -21.60
CA ILE A 695 34.10 -21.64 -22.50
C ILE A 695 33.36 -21.76 -23.83
N LEU A 696 33.23 -22.97 -24.38
CA LEU A 696 32.52 -23.19 -25.63
C LEU A 696 31.03 -22.89 -25.49
N TRP A 697 30.41 -23.30 -24.38
CA TRP A 697 29.01 -23.02 -24.05
C TRP A 697 28.74 -21.51 -23.95
N PHE A 698 29.62 -20.76 -23.26
CA PHE A 698 29.46 -19.32 -23.06
C PHE A 698 30.07 -18.45 -24.17
N LYS A 699 30.61 -19.05 -25.24
CA LYS A 699 31.23 -18.33 -26.37
C LYS A 699 30.35 -17.24 -27.00
N PRO A 700 29.02 -17.41 -27.16
CA PRO A 700 28.17 -16.37 -27.76
C PRO A 700 27.96 -15.12 -26.88
N VAL A 701 28.35 -15.16 -25.60
CA VAL A 701 28.09 -14.09 -24.65
C VAL A 701 29.10 -12.95 -24.80
N GLU A 702 28.61 -11.71 -24.79
CA GLU A 702 29.47 -10.52 -24.83
C GLU A 702 30.17 -10.31 -23.47
N LEU A 703 31.47 -10.01 -23.53
CA LEU A 703 32.30 -9.64 -22.40
C LEU A 703 32.35 -8.13 -22.27
N ARG A 704 32.38 -7.64 -21.02
CA ARG A 704 32.61 -6.23 -20.69
C ARG A 704 33.75 -6.12 -19.69
N THR A 705 34.36 -4.96 -19.57
CA THR A 705 35.35 -4.71 -18.52
C THR A 705 34.89 -3.60 -17.57
N LYS A 706 35.49 -3.50 -16.38
CA LYS A 706 35.16 -2.43 -15.40
C LYS A 706 35.43 -1.03 -15.99
N TRP A 707 36.41 -0.94 -16.89
CA TRP A 707 36.75 0.29 -17.62
C TRP A 707 35.95 0.50 -18.92
N GLY A 708 34.85 -0.24 -19.11
CA GLY A 708 33.89 0.00 -20.18
C GLY A 708 34.29 -0.54 -21.56
N ARG A 709 35.30 -1.41 -21.65
CA ARG A 709 35.66 -2.08 -22.91
C ARG A 709 34.71 -3.22 -23.21
N ARG A 710 34.44 -3.49 -24.49
CA ARG A 710 33.60 -4.61 -24.93
C ARG A 710 34.39 -5.61 -25.74
N GLY A 711 34.07 -6.88 -25.59
CA GLY A 711 34.74 -7.97 -26.28
C GLY A 711 33.90 -9.24 -26.37
N HIS A 712 34.50 -10.26 -26.98
CA HIS A 712 33.91 -11.60 -27.09
C HIS A 712 35.01 -12.66 -27.01
N ILE A 713 34.60 -13.89 -26.71
CA ILE A 713 35.50 -15.04 -26.64
C ILE A 713 35.81 -15.52 -28.06
N LYS A 714 37.09 -15.65 -28.40
CA LYS A 714 37.54 -16.18 -29.70
C LYS A 714 37.67 -17.70 -29.66
N GLU A 715 38.50 -18.21 -28.75
CA GLU A 715 38.84 -19.63 -28.64
C GLU A 715 39.27 -19.97 -27.20
N PRO A 716 38.91 -21.17 -26.69
CA PRO A 716 39.51 -21.70 -25.46
C PRO A 716 40.97 -22.10 -25.71
N LEU A 717 41.81 -21.96 -24.68
CA LEU A 717 43.22 -22.34 -24.68
C LEU A 717 43.44 -23.41 -23.60
N GLY A 718 43.97 -24.57 -24.00
CA GLY A 718 44.27 -25.67 -23.08
C GLY A 718 43.03 -26.28 -22.43
N THR A 719 43.24 -26.95 -21.29
CA THR A 719 42.23 -27.68 -20.51
C THR A 719 41.76 -26.92 -19.27
N HIS A 720 42.60 -26.06 -18.68
CA HIS A 720 42.36 -25.36 -17.40
C HIS A 720 41.54 -24.06 -17.51
N GLY A 721 40.68 -23.93 -18.52
CA GLY A 721 39.76 -22.79 -18.62
C GLY A 721 40.39 -21.45 -19.00
N HIS A 722 41.58 -21.45 -19.60
CA HIS A 722 42.11 -20.25 -20.24
C HIS A 722 41.37 -19.96 -21.55
N MET A 723 41.15 -18.69 -21.86
CA MET A 723 40.48 -18.31 -23.10
C MET A 723 41.10 -17.07 -23.72
N LYS A 724 41.12 -17.04 -25.04
CA LYS A 724 41.55 -15.87 -25.81
C LYS A 724 40.33 -15.05 -26.16
N CYS A 725 40.35 -13.79 -25.75
CA CYS A 725 39.26 -12.84 -25.98
C CYS A 725 39.75 -11.72 -26.90
N VAL A 726 38.84 -11.19 -27.71
CA VAL A 726 39.08 -10.02 -28.57
C VAL A 726 38.23 -8.87 -28.05
N PHE A 727 38.84 -7.70 -27.93
CA PHE A 727 38.20 -6.49 -27.43
C PHE A 727 38.30 -5.36 -28.47
N ASP A 728 37.43 -4.37 -28.32
CA ASP A 728 37.43 -3.15 -29.12
C ASP A 728 38.75 -2.37 -29.06
N SER A 729 39.42 -2.43 -27.91
CA SER A 729 40.61 -1.66 -27.56
C SER A 729 41.52 -2.42 -26.60
N GLN A 730 42.73 -1.90 -26.38
CA GLN A 730 43.72 -2.56 -25.53
C GLN A 730 43.31 -2.52 -24.05
N LEU A 731 43.40 -3.67 -23.37
CA LEU A 731 43.14 -3.80 -21.94
C LEU A 731 44.32 -3.31 -21.10
N ARG A 732 44.04 -2.90 -19.86
CA ARG A 732 45.07 -2.68 -18.83
C ARG A 732 45.27 -3.96 -18.02
N SER A 733 46.46 -4.12 -17.43
CA SER A 733 46.76 -5.27 -16.56
C SER A 733 45.85 -5.34 -15.32
N GLN A 734 45.49 -4.18 -14.78
CA GLN A 734 44.58 -4.03 -13.64
C GLN A 734 43.09 -4.15 -14.01
N ASP A 735 42.76 -4.35 -15.30
CA ASP A 735 41.37 -4.47 -15.71
C ASP A 735 40.78 -5.82 -15.25
N THR A 736 39.47 -5.87 -15.03
CA THR A 736 38.75 -7.11 -14.74
C THR A 736 37.73 -7.33 -15.85
N VAL A 737 37.80 -8.49 -16.48
CA VAL A 737 36.85 -8.91 -17.50
C VAL A 737 35.64 -9.51 -16.80
N LEU A 738 34.46 -9.10 -17.22
CA LEU A 738 33.18 -9.46 -16.63
C LEU A 738 32.26 -10.02 -17.70
N MET A 739 31.56 -11.10 -17.37
CA MET A 739 30.50 -11.65 -18.21
C MET A 739 29.16 -11.55 -17.48
N ASN A 740 28.14 -10.99 -18.15
CA ASN A 740 26.81 -10.87 -17.56
C ASN A 740 25.90 -12.00 -18.03
N LEU A 741 25.36 -12.73 -17.07
CA LEU A 741 24.37 -13.78 -17.28
C LEU A 741 23.06 -13.38 -16.62
N TYR A 742 21.94 -13.66 -17.29
CA TYR A 742 20.60 -13.30 -16.82
C TYR A 742 19.69 -14.52 -16.78
N LYS A 743 18.87 -14.59 -15.73
CA LYS A 743 17.81 -15.58 -15.57
C LYS A 743 16.56 -14.90 -15.06
N ARG A 744 15.39 -15.28 -15.57
CA ARG A 744 14.11 -14.84 -15.02
C ARG A 744 13.84 -15.51 -13.67
N VAL A 745 13.41 -14.71 -12.71
CA VAL A 745 13.07 -15.17 -11.36
C VAL A 745 11.64 -14.80 -11.05
N TYR A 746 10.93 -15.76 -10.46
CA TYR A 746 9.55 -15.64 -10.04
C TYR A 746 9.45 -15.64 -8.52
N PRO A 747 8.47 -14.94 -7.94
CA PRO A 747 8.21 -15.00 -6.50
C PRO A 747 7.90 -16.45 -6.08
N ARG A 748 8.05 -16.74 -4.79
CA ARG A 748 7.69 -18.04 -4.21
C ARG A 748 6.25 -17.97 -3.68
N TRP A 749 5.51 -19.06 -3.80
CA TRP A 749 4.19 -19.18 -3.20
C TRP A 749 4.31 -19.40 -1.69
N THR A 750 4.36 -18.30 -0.93
CA THR A 750 4.45 -18.31 0.54
C THR A 750 3.39 -17.39 1.15
N TYR A 751 2.27 -17.21 0.46
CA TYR A 751 1.19 -16.34 0.91
C TYR A 751 0.48 -16.99 2.10
N ASP A 752 0.53 -16.34 3.25
CA ASP A 752 -0.21 -16.73 4.45
C ASP A 752 -1.10 -15.57 4.92
N PRO A 753 -2.44 -15.71 4.90
CA PRO A 753 -3.35 -14.70 5.43
C PRO A 753 -3.20 -14.47 6.94
N TYR A 754 -2.71 -15.45 7.69
CA TYR A 754 -2.58 -15.35 9.13
C TYR A 754 -1.33 -14.55 9.51
N VAL A 755 -1.55 -13.47 10.28
CA VAL A 755 -0.48 -12.65 10.84
C VAL A 755 -0.60 -12.69 12.36
N PRO A 756 0.43 -13.17 13.08
CA PRO A 756 0.44 -13.14 14.55
C PRO A 756 0.23 -11.71 15.08
N ALA A 757 -0.48 -11.59 16.21
CA ALA A 757 -0.63 -10.32 16.89
C ALA A 757 0.74 -9.86 17.43
N PRO A 758 1.16 -8.62 17.15
CA PRO A 758 2.47 -8.13 17.55
C PRO A 758 2.46 -7.87 19.05
N LEU A 759 3.60 -8.11 19.68
CA LEU A 759 3.85 -7.55 21.00
C LEU A 759 4.10 -6.04 20.90
N PRO A 760 3.86 -5.28 21.99
CA PRO A 760 4.13 -3.85 22.02
C PRO A 760 5.57 -3.56 21.61
N TRP A 761 5.73 -2.65 20.66
CA TRP A 761 7.05 -2.36 20.10
C TRP A 761 7.90 -1.57 21.11
N VAL A 762 9.16 -1.99 21.25
CA VAL A 762 10.16 -1.28 22.05
C VAL A 762 11.35 -0.97 21.16
N LYS A 763 11.89 0.24 21.29
CA LYS A 763 13.09 0.66 20.57
C LYS A 763 14.25 -0.25 20.98
N ARG A 764 14.94 -0.81 20.00
CA ARG A 764 16.17 -1.56 20.25
C ARG A 764 17.21 -0.57 20.77
N GLU A 765 17.78 -0.83 21.94
CA GLU A 765 19.04 -0.19 22.33
C GLU A 765 20.09 -0.72 21.36
N GLN A 766 20.44 0.09 20.36
CA GLN A 766 21.59 -0.24 19.54
C GLN A 766 22.81 -0.12 20.43
N PRO A 767 23.73 -1.11 20.46
CA PRO A 767 25.07 -0.84 20.96
C PRO A 767 25.62 0.37 20.17
N PRO A 768 26.39 1.26 20.82
CA PRO A 768 26.93 2.44 20.16
C PRO A 768 27.60 2.00 18.87
N ALA A 769 27.24 2.67 17.77
CA ALA A 769 27.78 2.34 16.46
C ALA A 769 29.31 2.25 16.55
N LEU A 770 29.85 1.04 16.34
CA LEU A 770 31.27 0.83 16.07
C LEU A 770 31.56 1.44 14.69
N CYS A 771 31.57 2.76 14.63
CA CYS A 771 32.11 3.53 13.55
C CYS A 771 33.58 3.79 13.89
N ASP A 772 34.43 3.46 12.92
CA ASP A 772 35.82 3.89 12.80
C ASP A 772 36.81 3.23 13.78
N ILE A 773 36.94 1.90 13.69
CA ILE A 773 38.25 1.29 13.84
C ILE A 773 38.85 1.24 12.45
N ASP A 774 39.65 2.25 12.13
CA ASP A 774 40.60 2.19 11.03
C ASP A 774 41.43 0.91 11.20
N MET A 775 41.29 -0.04 10.26
CA MET A 775 42.28 -1.10 10.11
C MET A 775 43.46 -0.51 9.35
N GLU A 776 44.49 -0.10 10.11
CA GLU A 776 45.87 -0.05 9.61
C GLU A 776 46.41 -1.45 9.33
#